data_AF-A0A6A1W9E0-F1
#
_entry.id   AF-A0A6A1W9E0-F1
#
_cell.length_a   1.000
_cell.length_b   1.000
_cell.length_c   1.000
_cell.angle_alpha   90.00
_cell.angle_beta   90.00
_cell.angle_gamma   90.00
#
_symmetry.space_group_name_H-M   'P 1'
#
loop_
_entity.id
_entity.type
_entity.pdbx_description
1 polymer ?
#
loop_
_entity_poly.entity_id
_entity_poly.type
_entity_poly.pdbx_seq_one_letter_code
_entity_poly.pdbx_strand_id
1 'polypeptide(L)'
;MRMLPLYERVSGAFHDHPSLSKLLVLFTVSGGGLLAYAEANPGSGAYTIASSESERKKKKVVVLGTGWAGTSFLKNLKNPSYDVQVVSPRNYFAFTPLLPSVTVGTVEARSIVEPIRNIVRKRSFHIHTFFDGGVIGKERGQGEEAKKTDKTRWWKNDASNFARGLQAILSASSAYGFGKELDTSVASGKKNVDVHYWEADCYKIDAANKKIYCRATQKNNSNEIEEFVVDYDFLVIAVGARVNTFNTPGVEENCHFLKEVEDAQNIRRAVIDCFERASLPTVSDEEKKRILHFAVVGGGPTGVEFAAELHDFVNEDLVKLYPGVKELVKITLLEAGDHILNMFDKRITAFAEKKFKREGINLKTGSMVVKVTDKEISTKEMKTGELSSIPYGMAVWSTGIGTRPVIMDFMKQIGQARRVLATDEWLRVEGCDNIYAMGDCATINQRKVMEDISAIFNKADKDNSGTLTVKEFQEVIDDICTRYPQVELYLKKKQMRNIVDLLTASKGDVAKESIELNIEEVKSLLSEVDSQMKNVPATAQVAAQQGTYLADCFNRMEECEQNPEGPLRFRGMGRHRFQPFSIIQDLQAQWYLHDCGLTALGGESHMRSSHSYGSPSAQFFTTTASKSAGATGYWWCQTGQSVLFLGGTQVAYEAGTAKLY
;
A
#
# COMPACT_ATOMS: atom_id res chain seq x y z
N MET A 1 -21.07 -76.08 14.51
CA MET A 1 -22.26 -75.80 15.35
C MET A 1 -21.78 -75.00 16.55
N ARG A 2 -22.36 -73.81 16.77
CA ARG A 2 -22.10 -72.81 17.84
C ARG A 2 -20.70 -72.19 17.90
N MET A 3 -20.61 -70.90 17.57
CA MET A 3 -19.92 -69.87 18.37
C MET A 3 -20.33 -68.47 17.89
N LEU A 4 -21.26 -67.84 18.62
CA LEU A 4 -21.27 -66.39 18.87
C LEU A 4 -20.43 -66.20 20.15
N PRO A 5 -19.46 -65.26 20.20
CA PRO A 5 -19.72 -63.99 20.88
C PRO A 5 -18.79 -62.84 20.39
N LEU A 6 -19.19 -62.11 19.36
CA LEU A 6 -18.54 -60.83 19.00
C LEU A 6 -19.56 -59.71 18.88
N TYR A 7 -20.75 -60.03 18.36
CA TYR A 7 -21.86 -59.08 18.17
C TYR A 7 -22.37 -58.44 19.47
N GLU A 8 -22.55 -59.22 20.55
CA GLU A 8 -23.01 -58.67 21.84
C GLU A 8 -21.97 -57.76 22.52
N ARG A 9 -20.67 -58.01 22.31
CA ARG A 9 -19.61 -57.13 22.84
C ARG A 9 -19.50 -55.81 22.09
N VAL A 10 -19.77 -55.80 20.79
CA VAL A 10 -19.72 -54.58 19.97
C VAL A 10 -20.97 -53.73 20.17
N SER A 11 -22.13 -54.33 20.41
CA SER A 11 -23.37 -53.58 20.68
C SER A 11 -23.34 -52.83 22.03
N GLY A 12 -22.68 -53.37 23.06
CA GLY A 12 -22.55 -52.68 24.36
C GLY A 12 -21.62 -51.46 24.33
N ALA A 13 -20.50 -51.55 23.61
CA ALA A 13 -19.50 -50.48 23.54
C ALA A 13 -20.01 -49.21 22.81
N PHE A 14 -21.01 -49.35 21.93
CA PHE A 14 -21.64 -48.21 21.24
C PHE A 14 -22.76 -47.53 22.05
N HIS A 15 -23.20 -48.11 23.17
CA HIS A 15 -24.24 -47.50 24.01
C HIS A 15 -23.68 -46.55 25.07
N ASP A 16 -22.43 -46.77 25.53
CA ASP A 16 -21.84 -46.02 26.65
C ASP A 16 -20.98 -44.79 26.24
N HIS A 17 -20.75 -44.53 24.95
CA HIS A 17 -19.93 -43.40 24.47
C HIS A 17 -20.54 -42.67 23.26
N PRO A 18 -21.21 -41.51 23.43
CA PRO A 18 -21.87 -40.79 22.32
C PRO A 18 -20.93 -40.03 21.36
N SER A 19 -19.61 -40.11 21.49
CA SER A 19 -18.66 -39.29 20.70
C SER A 19 -18.05 -39.98 19.48
N LEU A 20 -18.50 -41.18 19.10
CA LEU A 20 -17.89 -41.99 18.02
C LEU A 20 -18.85 -42.47 16.91
N SER A 21 -19.98 -41.80 16.67
CA SER A 21 -20.92 -42.19 15.62
C SER A 21 -20.86 -41.28 14.37
N LYS A 22 -19.76 -41.38 13.61
CA LYS A 22 -19.76 -41.07 12.16
C LYS A 22 -18.84 -42.05 11.42
N LEU A 23 -19.23 -43.31 11.37
CA LEU A 23 -18.66 -44.26 10.41
C LEU A 23 -19.77 -45.20 9.93
N LEU A 24 -20.33 -44.90 8.77
CA LEU A 24 -21.19 -45.83 8.05
C LEU A 24 -20.29 -46.58 7.06
N VAL A 25 -19.98 -47.84 7.34
CA VAL A 25 -19.28 -48.73 6.40
C VAL A 25 -20.35 -49.56 5.70
N LEU A 26 -20.50 -49.36 4.38
CA LEU A 26 -21.41 -50.13 3.55
C LEU A 26 -20.61 -50.81 2.44
N PHE A 27 -20.43 -52.12 2.58
CA PHE A 27 -20.06 -53.02 1.49
C PHE A 27 -21.34 -53.53 0.85
N THR A 28 -21.50 -53.37 -0.47
CA THR A 28 -22.41 -54.22 -1.23
C THR A 28 -21.78 -54.65 -2.55
N VAL A 29 -21.69 -55.96 -2.69
CA VAL A 29 -21.42 -56.70 -3.92
C VAL A 29 -22.66 -56.60 -4.82
N SER A 30 -22.44 -56.37 -6.13
CA SER A 30 -23.36 -56.55 -7.26
C SER A 30 -24.72 -55.82 -7.29
N GLY A 31 -24.84 -54.90 -8.25
CA GLY A 31 -25.97 -54.83 -9.20
C GLY A 31 -27.32 -54.24 -8.76
N GLY A 32 -27.67 -53.09 -9.35
CA GLY A 32 -29.07 -52.63 -9.52
C GLY A 32 -29.53 -51.60 -8.49
N GLY A 33 -29.81 -50.37 -8.94
CA GLY A 33 -30.24 -49.27 -8.07
C GLY A 33 -31.72 -49.29 -7.66
N LEU A 34 -32.05 -48.56 -6.59
CA LEU A 34 -33.34 -47.89 -6.40
C LEU A 34 -33.19 -46.75 -5.38
N LEU A 35 -33.77 -45.60 -5.71
CA LEU A 35 -33.92 -44.42 -4.86
C LEU A 35 -35.04 -44.68 -3.82
N ALA A 36 -34.84 -44.26 -2.56
CA ALA A 36 -35.94 -44.12 -1.61
C ALA A 36 -35.75 -42.86 -0.75
N TYR A 37 -36.67 -41.92 -0.92
CA TYR A 37 -36.88 -40.75 -0.09
C TYR A 37 -37.84 -41.13 1.04
N ALA A 38 -37.59 -40.65 2.26
CA ALA A 38 -38.57 -40.74 3.34
C ALA A 38 -38.52 -39.46 4.18
N GLU A 39 -39.59 -38.68 4.05
CA GLU A 39 -39.93 -37.56 4.92
C GLU A 39 -40.74 -38.12 6.10
N ALA A 40 -40.36 -37.78 7.32
CA ALA A 40 -41.14 -38.09 8.50
C ALA A 40 -41.10 -36.90 9.47
N ASN A 41 -42.19 -36.14 9.45
CA ASN A 41 -42.72 -35.40 10.59
C ASN A 41 -44.08 -36.07 10.89
N PRO A 42 -44.49 -36.33 12.16
CA PRO A 42 -44.77 -35.23 13.09
C PRO A 42 -44.68 -35.56 14.59
N GLY A 43 -44.72 -34.51 15.44
CA GLY A 43 -45.61 -34.52 16.60
C GLY A 43 -45.01 -34.49 18.01
N SER A 44 -44.76 -33.26 18.49
CA SER A 44 -45.04 -32.80 19.87
C SER A 44 -44.52 -33.61 21.07
N GLY A 45 -43.36 -33.18 21.57
CA GLY A 45 -42.92 -33.38 22.95
C GLY A 45 -42.03 -32.20 23.33
N ALA A 46 -42.54 -31.33 24.20
CA ALA A 46 -41.92 -30.07 24.57
C ALA A 46 -40.54 -30.26 25.24
N TYR A 47 -39.48 -29.94 24.50
CA TYR A 47 -38.25 -29.37 25.04
C TYR A 47 -37.76 -28.32 24.05
N THR A 48 -38.30 -27.11 24.18
CA THR A 48 -37.62 -25.89 23.74
C THR A 48 -36.29 -25.80 24.49
N ILE A 49 -35.25 -26.43 23.95
CA ILE A 49 -33.93 -25.84 24.07
C ILE A 49 -34.00 -24.66 23.12
N ALA A 50 -34.36 -23.50 23.68
CA ALA A 50 -34.08 -22.25 23.03
C ALA A 50 -32.59 -22.28 22.68
N SER A 51 -32.27 -22.49 21.41
CA SER A 51 -30.98 -22.14 20.86
C SER A 51 -30.91 -20.62 20.93
N SER A 52 -30.61 -20.10 22.12
CA SER A 52 -30.17 -18.74 22.32
C SER A 52 -28.72 -18.64 21.84
N GLU A 53 -28.46 -18.96 20.58
CA GLU A 53 -27.47 -18.20 19.85
C GLU A 53 -28.22 -16.93 19.43
N SER A 54 -28.14 -15.89 20.26
CA SER A 54 -28.32 -14.56 19.67
C SER A 54 -27.26 -14.49 18.57
N GLU A 55 -27.66 -14.49 17.31
CA GLU A 55 -26.75 -14.09 16.24
C GLU A 55 -26.20 -12.73 16.67
N ARG A 56 -24.96 -12.69 17.18
CA ARG A 56 -24.32 -11.43 17.55
C ARG A 56 -24.30 -10.61 16.27
N LYS A 57 -25.14 -9.58 16.21
CA LYS A 57 -25.24 -8.68 15.07
C LYS A 57 -23.83 -8.20 14.74
N LYS A 58 -23.33 -8.53 13.55
CA LYS A 58 -21.99 -8.14 13.10
C LYS A 58 -21.86 -6.63 13.15
N LYS A 59 -20.70 -6.14 13.60
CA LYS A 59 -20.41 -4.70 13.62
C LYS A 59 -20.16 -4.23 12.18
N LYS A 60 -20.85 -3.16 11.77
CA LYS A 60 -20.72 -2.60 10.42
C LYS A 60 -19.45 -1.75 10.29
N VAL A 61 -18.56 -2.12 9.37
CA VAL A 61 -17.35 -1.37 9.06
C VAL A 61 -17.46 -0.81 7.66
N VAL A 62 -17.52 0.51 7.54
CA VAL A 62 -17.55 1.18 6.23
C VAL A 62 -16.16 1.67 5.87
N VAL A 63 -15.66 1.28 4.70
CA VAL A 63 -14.34 1.68 4.19
C VAL A 63 -14.55 2.60 2.98
N LEU A 64 -14.06 3.84 3.08
CA LEU A 64 -14.09 4.81 1.99
C LEU A 64 -12.76 4.79 1.22
N GLY A 65 -12.80 4.41 -0.05
CA GLY A 65 -11.64 4.45 -0.93
C GLY A 65 -10.91 3.11 -1.09
N THR A 66 -10.42 2.89 -2.31
CA THR A 66 -9.81 1.64 -2.78
C THR A 66 -8.34 1.84 -3.18
N GLY A 67 -7.66 2.82 -2.54
CA GLY A 67 -6.23 3.07 -2.71
C GLY A 67 -5.35 2.13 -1.89
N TRP A 68 -4.08 2.51 -1.72
CA TRP A 68 -3.09 1.77 -0.94
C TRP A 68 -3.54 1.43 0.48
N ALA A 69 -4.00 2.43 1.24
CA ALA A 69 -4.42 2.23 2.61
C ALA A 69 -5.65 1.32 2.70
N GLY A 70 -6.74 1.67 1.98
CA GLY A 70 -8.00 0.92 2.00
C GLY A 70 -7.82 -0.52 1.56
N THR A 71 -7.09 -0.74 0.48
CA THR A 71 -6.80 -2.09 -0.03
C THR A 71 -5.94 -2.91 0.94
N SER A 72 -4.94 -2.28 1.58
CA SER A 72 -4.11 -2.97 2.59
C SER A 72 -4.93 -3.38 3.81
N PHE A 73 -5.80 -2.49 4.31
CA PHE A 73 -6.74 -2.82 5.38
C PHE A 73 -7.66 -3.98 5.00
N LEU A 74 -8.27 -3.91 3.82
CA LEU A 74 -9.16 -4.96 3.31
C LEU A 74 -8.45 -6.30 3.12
N LYS A 75 -7.16 -6.32 2.77
CA LYS A 75 -6.36 -7.55 2.63
C LYS A 75 -5.99 -8.18 3.96
N ASN A 76 -5.90 -7.41 5.03
CA ASN A 76 -5.41 -7.86 6.34
C ASN A 76 -6.52 -8.05 7.40
N LEU A 77 -7.73 -7.54 7.18
CA LEU A 77 -8.84 -7.72 8.12
C LEU A 77 -9.37 -9.16 8.07
N LYS A 78 -9.20 -9.96 9.11
CA LYS A 78 -9.54 -11.40 9.17
C LYS A 78 -10.69 -11.72 10.13
N ASN A 79 -11.15 -10.77 10.94
CA ASN A 79 -12.16 -11.02 11.98
C ASN A 79 -13.60 -11.09 11.40
N PRO A 80 -14.31 -12.24 11.49
CA PRO A 80 -15.63 -12.44 10.90
C PRO A 80 -16.78 -11.77 11.65
N SER A 81 -16.51 -11.16 12.81
CA SER A 81 -17.49 -10.37 13.57
C SER A 81 -17.84 -9.03 12.91
N TYR A 82 -17.16 -8.68 11.82
CA TYR A 82 -17.43 -7.48 11.03
C TYR A 82 -18.21 -7.78 9.74
N ASP A 83 -19.14 -6.89 9.41
CA ASP A 83 -19.77 -6.77 8.09
C ASP A 83 -19.16 -5.55 7.40
N VAL A 84 -18.41 -5.77 6.31
CA VAL A 84 -17.59 -4.73 5.69
C VAL A 84 -18.24 -4.21 4.42
N GLN A 85 -18.41 -2.90 4.34
CA GLN A 85 -18.97 -2.22 3.17
C GLN A 85 -17.94 -1.25 2.60
N VAL A 86 -17.56 -1.43 1.35
CA VAL A 86 -16.53 -0.64 0.67
C VAL A 86 -17.21 0.29 -0.32
N VAL A 87 -17.01 1.59 -0.15
CA VAL A 87 -17.52 2.64 -1.05
C VAL A 87 -16.34 3.31 -1.72
N SER A 88 -16.28 3.22 -3.04
CA SER A 88 -15.33 4.01 -3.83
C SER A 88 -15.80 4.14 -5.28
N PRO A 89 -15.63 5.31 -5.91
CA PRO A 89 -15.97 5.48 -7.32
C PRO A 89 -15.04 4.66 -8.24
N ARG A 90 -13.94 4.12 -7.71
CA ARG A 90 -12.97 3.32 -8.46
C ARG A 90 -13.05 1.86 -8.06
N ASN A 91 -13.38 1.00 -9.02
CA ASN A 91 -13.59 -0.44 -8.83
C ASN A 91 -12.33 -1.30 -8.93
N TYR A 92 -11.16 -0.67 -9.01
CA TYR A 92 -9.85 -1.29 -9.00
C TYR A 92 -8.89 -0.60 -8.03
N PHE A 93 -7.92 -1.35 -7.53
CA PHE A 93 -6.71 -0.83 -6.90
C PHE A 93 -5.70 -0.50 -8.02
N ALA A 94 -5.02 0.64 -7.92
CA ALA A 94 -3.96 1.04 -8.84
C ALA A 94 -2.59 1.04 -8.13
N PHE A 95 -1.61 0.38 -8.73
CA PHE A 95 -0.22 0.41 -8.31
C PHE A 95 0.45 1.70 -8.84
N THR A 96 0.22 2.79 -8.12
CA THR A 96 0.60 4.15 -8.54
C THR A 96 2.08 4.36 -8.89
N PRO A 97 3.08 3.64 -8.31
CA PRO A 97 4.49 3.82 -8.70
C PRO A 97 4.80 3.52 -10.18
N LEU A 98 3.96 2.73 -10.87
CA LEU A 98 4.16 2.41 -12.30
C LEU A 98 3.30 3.27 -13.24
N LEU A 99 2.61 4.29 -12.73
CA LEU A 99 1.84 5.21 -13.58
C LEU A 99 2.71 5.94 -14.62
N PRO A 100 3.93 6.45 -14.29
CA PRO A 100 4.81 7.05 -15.29
C PRO A 100 5.11 6.12 -16.46
N SER A 101 5.39 4.85 -16.20
CA SER A 101 5.65 3.84 -17.25
C SER A 101 4.43 3.56 -18.14
N VAL A 102 3.20 3.74 -17.64
CA VAL A 102 1.97 3.63 -18.46
C VAL A 102 1.84 4.80 -19.45
N THR A 103 2.33 5.99 -19.11
CA THR A 103 2.26 7.17 -20.00
C THR A 103 2.99 6.97 -21.32
N VAL A 104 3.99 6.11 -21.35
CA VAL A 104 4.82 5.82 -22.52
C VAL A 104 4.73 4.37 -22.99
N GLY A 105 3.88 3.56 -22.35
CA GLY A 105 3.60 2.19 -22.77
C GLY A 105 4.70 1.20 -22.45
N THR A 106 5.70 1.58 -21.64
CA THR A 106 6.68 0.67 -21.02
C THR A 106 5.96 -0.43 -20.22
N VAL A 107 4.83 -0.08 -19.59
CA VAL A 107 3.91 -1.02 -18.94
C VAL A 107 2.48 -0.75 -19.40
N GLU A 108 1.71 -1.80 -19.63
CA GLU A 108 0.28 -1.67 -19.95
C GLU A 108 -0.56 -1.34 -18.70
N ALA A 109 -1.54 -0.44 -18.84
CA ALA A 109 -2.45 -0.04 -17.76
C ALA A 109 -3.07 -1.23 -16.99
N ARG A 110 -3.47 -2.31 -17.69
CA ARG A 110 -4.06 -3.50 -17.06
C ARG A 110 -3.09 -4.23 -16.13
N SER A 111 -1.79 -4.07 -16.34
CA SER A 111 -0.73 -4.73 -15.56
C SER A 111 -0.47 -4.02 -14.22
N ILE A 112 -1.01 -2.82 -14.01
CA ILE A 112 -0.82 -2.06 -12.76
C ILE A 112 -2.11 -1.94 -11.94
N VAL A 113 -3.21 -2.59 -12.37
CA VAL A 113 -4.50 -2.56 -11.68
C VAL A 113 -4.92 -3.95 -11.19
N GLU A 114 -5.69 -3.98 -10.09
CA GLU A 114 -6.34 -5.20 -9.61
C GLU A 114 -7.80 -4.88 -9.23
N PRO A 115 -8.81 -5.55 -9.83
CA PRO A 115 -10.20 -5.33 -9.49
C PRO A 115 -10.48 -5.57 -8.00
N ILE A 116 -11.20 -4.65 -7.34
CA ILE A 116 -11.51 -4.75 -5.91
C ILE A 116 -12.33 -6.00 -5.62
N ARG A 117 -13.23 -6.38 -6.53
CA ARG A 117 -14.00 -7.61 -6.44
C ARG A 117 -13.12 -8.87 -6.37
N ASN A 118 -11.95 -8.89 -7.01
CA ASN A 118 -11.01 -10.00 -6.88
C ASN A 118 -10.31 -10.00 -5.51
N ILE A 119 -9.94 -8.81 -5.02
CA ILE A 119 -9.27 -8.65 -3.73
C ILE A 119 -10.17 -9.15 -2.61
N VAL A 120 -11.46 -8.83 -2.66
CA VAL A 120 -12.44 -9.26 -1.66
C VAL A 120 -12.91 -10.71 -1.87
N ARG A 121 -13.09 -11.17 -3.12
CA ARG A 121 -13.59 -12.54 -3.43
C ARG A 121 -12.60 -13.65 -3.14
N LYS A 122 -11.29 -13.38 -3.15
CA LYS A 122 -10.26 -14.34 -2.71
C LYS A 122 -10.47 -14.84 -1.28
N ARG A 123 -11.39 -14.23 -0.54
CA ARG A 123 -11.82 -14.61 0.81
C ARG A 123 -13.17 -15.34 0.84
N SER A 124 -13.76 -15.78 -0.27
CA SER A 124 -15.09 -16.42 -0.25
C SER A 124 -15.16 -17.78 -0.94
N PHE A 125 -14.05 -18.31 -1.49
CA PHE A 125 -14.10 -19.58 -2.22
C PHE A 125 -13.98 -20.80 -1.30
N HIS A 126 -15.09 -21.52 -1.17
CA HIS A 126 -15.07 -22.98 -1.02
C HIS A 126 -15.06 -23.56 -2.45
N ILE A 127 -14.01 -24.29 -2.81
CA ILE A 127 -14.02 -25.09 -4.04
C ILE A 127 -14.74 -26.39 -3.73
N HIS A 128 -16.01 -26.49 -4.10
CA HIS A 128 -16.62 -27.79 -4.40
C HIS A 128 -16.29 -28.11 -5.85
N THR A 129 -15.28 -28.94 -6.07
CA THR A 129 -15.07 -29.60 -7.36
C THR A 129 -16.19 -30.62 -7.57
N PHE A 130 -17.23 -30.21 -8.30
CA PHE A 130 -18.06 -31.15 -9.05
C PHE A 130 -17.42 -31.34 -10.42
N PHE A 131 -16.69 -32.44 -10.58
CA PHE A 131 -16.46 -33.02 -11.90
C PHE A 131 -17.55 -34.05 -12.13
N ASP A 132 -18.64 -33.62 -12.78
CA ASP A 132 -19.48 -34.51 -13.56
C ASP A 132 -18.74 -34.78 -14.88
N GLY A 133 -18.38 -36.03 -15.13
CA GLY A 133 -17.68 -36.37 -16.37
C GLY A 133 -16.95 -37.71 -16.34
N GLY A 134 -17.72 -38.80 -16.40
CA GLY A 134 -17.41 -40.01 -17.18
C GLY A 134 -16.02 -40.64 -17.02
N VAL A 135 -15.94 -41.63 -16.14
CA VAL A 135 -14.90 -42.66 -16.20
C VAL A 135 -15.12 -43.47 -17.49
N ILE A 136 -14.20 -43.34 -18.46
CA ILE A 136 -13.97 -44.39 -19.46
C ILE A 136 -12.66 -45.08 -19.06
N GLY A 137 -12.81 -46.27 -18.51
CA GLY A 137 -11.69 -47.18 -18.30
C GLY A 137 -11.16 -47.69 -19.63
N LYS A 138 -9.83 -47.87 -19.72
CA LYS A 138 -9.25 -48.86 -20.60
C LYS A 138 -7.99 -49.46 -19.99
N GLU A 139 -7.94 -50.78 -20.14
CA GLU A 139 -7.09 -51.75 -19.47
C GLU A 139 -5.60 -51.64 -19.84
N ARG A 140 -4.77 -52.13 -18.92
CA ARG A 140 -3.38 -52.51 -19.19
C ARG A 140 -3.36 -53.77 -20.05
N GLY A 141 -2.85 -53.64 -21.28
CA GLY A 141 -2.33 -54.74 -22.10
C GLY A 141 -0.82 -54.59 -22.30
N GLN A 142 -0.09 -55.67 -22.10
CA GLN A 142 1.36 -55.77 -22.29
C GLN A 142 1.75 -55.87 -23.77
N GLY A 143 2.93 -55.35 -24.12
CA GLY A 143 3.76 -55.79 -25.24
C GLY A 143 3.74 -54.91 -26.50
N GLU A 144 4.77 -54.06 -26.65
CA GLU A 144 5.69 -54.09 -27.80
C GLU A 144 6.79 -53.01 -27.63
N GLU A 145 8.04 -53.43 -27.85
CA GLU A 145 9.25 -52.62 -27.84
C GLU A 145 9.35 -51.68 -29.06
N ALA A 146 9.67 -50.41 -28.85
CA ALA A 146 10.50 -49.66 -29.80
C ALA A 146 11.17 -48.41 -29.17
N LYS A 147 12.50 -48.48 -29.10
CA LYS A 147 13.50 -47.40 -29.18
C LYS A 147 13.57 -46.35 -28.05
N LYS A 148 14.53 -46.60 -27.17
CA LYS A 148 15.24 -45.62 -26.32
C LYS A 148 15.72 -44.41 -27.14
N THR A 149 15.24 -43.22 -26.80
CA THR A 149 16.05 -42.00 -26.85
C THR A 149 16.02 -41.36 -25.48
N ASP A 150 17.21 -41.23 -24.93
CA ASP A 150 17.53 -40.74 -23.59
C ASP A 150 17.12 -39.27 -23.44
N LYS A 151 16.05 -39.01 -22.68
CA LYS A 151 15.58 -37.66 -22.30
C LYS A 151 15.35 -37.53 -20.79
N THR A 152 16.14 -38.26 -19.99
CA THR A 152 16.16 -38.10 -18.52
C THR A 152 17.53 -37.61 -18.07
N ARG A 153 17.86 -36.37 -18.43
CA ARG A 153 18.97 -35.63 -17.79
C ARG A 153 18.75 -34.11 -17.76
N TRP A 154 17.52 -33.71 -17.55
CA TRP A 154 17.12 -32.36 -17.14
C TRP A 154 16.13 -32.57 -16.00
N TRP A 155 16.15 -31.75 -14.95
CA TRP A 155 15.47 -31.96 -13.65
C TRP A 155 16.27 -32.69 -12.55
N LYS A 156 17.54 -32.33 -12.31
CA LYS A 156 18.12 -32.48 -10.96
C LYS A 156 18.92 -31.29 -10.43
N ASN A 157 19.20 -30.26 -11.24
CA ASN A 157 19.92 -29.06 -10.78
C ASN A 157 19.06 -27.78 -10.71
N ASP A 158 17.84 -27.77 -11.27
CA ASP A 158 16.97 -26.59 -11.23
C ASP A 158 16.14 -26.46 -9.93
N ALA A 159 15.87 -27.57 -9.24
CA ALA A 159 15.02 -27.55 -8.05
C ALA A 159 15.68 -26.85 -6.85
N SER A 160 17.01 -26.91 -6.72
CA SER A 160 17.72 -26.31 -5.58
C SER A 160 17.94 -24.80 -5.76
N ASN A 161 18.19 -24.34 -6.99
CA ASN A 161 18.30 -22.91 -7.32
C ASN A 161 16.92 -22.24 -7.37
N PHE A 162 15.89 -22.94 -7.82
CA PHE A 162 14.51 -22.48 -7.71
C PHE A 162 14.06 -22.39 -6.25
N ALA A 163 14.40 -23.38 -5.40
CA ALA A 163 14.09 -23.33 -3.97
C ALA A 163 14.84 -22.21 -3.23
N ARG A 164 16.12 -21.95 -3.55
CA ARG A 164 16.90 -20.84 -2.95
C ARG A 164 16.45 -19.47 -3.43
N GLY A 165 16.08 -19.35 -4.72
CA GLY A 165 15.44 -18.15 -5.26
C GLY A 165 14.10 -17.90 -4.58
N LEU A 166 13.27 -18.92 -4.41
CA LEU A 166 11.99 -18.84 -3.70
C LEU A 166 12.17 -18.45 -2.23
N GLN A 167 13.22 -18.93 -1.56
CA GLN A 167 13.52 -18.61 -0.16
C GLN A 167 14.03 -17.16 0.01
N ALA A 168 14.81 -16.63 -0.94
CA ALA A 168 15.17 -15.21 -0.97
C ALA A 168 13.98 -14.29 -1.33
N ILE A 169 13.09 -14.74 -2.22
CA ILE A 169 11.83 -14.08 -2.59
C ILE A 169 10.86 -14.02 -1.40
N LEU A 170 10.79 -15.08 -0.58
CA LEU A 170 9.98 -15.12 0.65
C LEU A 170 10.53 -14.18 1.73
N SER A 171 11.86 -14.04 1.85
CA SER A 171 12.50 -13.10 2.77
C SER A 171 12.28 -11.63 2.39
N ALA A 172 12.25 -11.30 1.09
CA ALA A 172 11.94 -9.94 0.62
C ALA A 172 10.44 -9.60 0.71
N SER A 173 9.56 -10.61 0.53
CA SER A 173 8.11 -10.44 0.65
C SER A 173 7.65 -10.23 2.10
N SER A 174 8.40 -10.72 3.09
CA SER A 174 8.09 -10.47 4.51
C SER A 174 8.35 -9.01 4.93
N ALA A 175 9.27 -8.31 4.24
CA ALA A 175 9.57 -6.90 4.49
C ALA A 175 8.48 -5.94 3.95
N TYR A 176 7.66 -6.37 3.00
CA TYR A 176 6.57 -5.57 2.41
C TYR A 176 5.16 -6.06 2.80
N GLY A 177 5.06 -7.07 3.67
CA GLY A 177 3.77 -7.71 4.00
C GLY A 177 3.11 -8.44 2.82
N PHE A 178 3.86 -8.69 1.73
CA PHE A 178 3.42 -9.42 0.54
C PHE A 178 3.81 -10.90 0.55
N GLY A 179 4.26 -11.41 1.71
CA GLY A 179 4.56 -12.82 1.90
C GLY A 179 3.41 -13.70 1.44
N LYS A 180 3.67 -14.61 0.49
CA LYS A 180 2.85 -15.81 0.35
C LYS A 180 2.97 -16.59 1.66
N GLU A 181 2.11 -16.30 2.63
CA GLU A 181 1.55 -17.40 3.40
C GLU A 181 0.81 -18.28 2.38
N LEU A 182 1.43 -19.41 2.03
CA LEU A 182 0.66 -20.56 1.60
C LEU A 182 -0.33 -20.80 2.73
N ASP A 183 -1.57 -20.42 2.50
CA ASP A 183 -2.65 -20.53 3.46
C ASP A 183 -2.87 -22.01 3.77
N THR A 184 -2.18 -22.51 4.80
CA THR A 184 -2.38 -23.86 5.35
C THR A 184 -3.68 -23.92 6.18
N SER A 185 -4.48 -22.85 6.22
CA SER A 185 -5.77 -22.83 6.93
C SER A 185 -6.87 -23.66 6.28
N VAL A 186 -6.58 -24.38 5.19
CA VAL A 186 -7.45 -25.46 4.67
C VAL A 186 -7.77 -26.53 5.73
N ALA A 187 -7.03 -26.58 6.85
CA ALA A 187 -7.30 -27.47 7.97
C ALA A 187 -8.18 -26.90 9.11
N SER A 188 -8.59 -25.62 9.08
CA SER A 188 -9.46 -25.05 10.13
C SER A 188 -10.61 -24.26 9.49
N GLY A 189 -11.85 -24.72 9.65
CA GLY A 189 -13.07 -24.09 9.10
C GLY A 189 -13.37 -22.69 9.66
N LYS A 190 -12.48 -21.72 9.45
CA LYS A 190 -12.64 -20.33 9.86
C LYS A 190 -13.62 -19.64 8.90
N LYS A 191 -14.66 -19.02 9.47
CA LYS A 191 -15.61 -18.18 8.75
C LYS A 191 -14.87 -16.98 8.15
N ASN A 192 -15.08 -16.71 6.86
CA ASN A 192 -14.50 -15.56 6.19
C ASN A 192 -15.28 -14.27 6.48
N VAL A 193 -14.59 -13.12 6.41
CA VAL A 193 -15.18 -11.79 6.53
C VAL A 193 -16.09 -11.54 5.33
N ASP A 194 -17.31 -11.08 5.57
CA ASP A 194 -18.22 -10.67 4.50
C ASP A 194 -17.89 -9.25 4.05
N VAL A 195 -17.73 -9.05 2.75
CA VAL A 195 -17.28 -7.78 2.17
C VAL A 195 -18.11 -7.43 0.94
N HIS A 196 -18.84 -6.33 1.04
CA HIS A 196 -19.67 -5.77 -0.03
C HIS A 196 -18.97 -4.56 -0.65
N TYR A 197 -18.96 -4.46 -1.98
CA TYR A 197 -18.37 -3.33 -2.70
C TYR A 197 -19.40 -2.60 -3.55
N TRP A 198 -19.46 -1.28 -3.37
CA TRP A 198 -20.30 -0.34 -4.11
C TRP A 198 -19.44 0.68 -4.87
N GLU A 199 -19.68 0.78 -6.17
CA GLU A 199 -19.07 1.77 -7.05
C GLU A 199 -19.83 3.09 -6.94
N ALA A 200 -19.45 3.87 -5.94
CA ALA A 200 -20.13 5.09 -5.53
C ALA A 200 -19.13 6.07 -4.87
N ASP A 201 -19.43 7.35 -4.95
CA ASP A 201 -18.68 8.41 -4.27
C ASP A 201 -19.36 8.82 -2.96
N CYS A 202 -18.58 9.04 -1.91
CA CYS A 202 -19.07 9.55 -0.63
C CYS A 202 -18.98 11.06 -0.64
N TYR A 203 -20.14 11.74 -0.60
CA TYR A 203 -20.20 13.20 -0.69
C TYR A 203 -20.47 13.89 0.66
N LYS A 204 -20.89 13.14 1.68
CA LYS A 204 -21.10 13.66 3.04
C LYS A 204 -20.88 12.58 4.10
N ILE A 205 -20.19 12.97 5.18
CA ILE A 205 -20.00 12.16 6.38
C ILE A 205 -20.78 12.83 7.50
N ASP A 206 -21.63 12.08 8.20
CA ASP A 206 -22.39 12.56 9.36
C ASP A 206 -21.96 11.76 10.60
N ALA A 207 -20.94 12.26 11.29
CA ALA A 207 -20.38 11.61 12.47
C ALA A 207 -21.34 11.55 13.66
N ALA A 208 -22.25 12.53 13.80
CA ALA A 208 -23.19 12.58 14.90
C ALA A 208 -24.22 11.43 14.81
N ASN A 209 -24.72 11.17 13.60
CA ASN A 209 -25.70 10.11 13.35
C ASN A 209 -25.07 8.78 12.91
N LYS A 210 -23.74 8.72 12.75
CA LYS A 210 -22.98 7.58 12.24
C LYS A 210 -23.45 7.10 10.86
N LYS A 211 -23.57 8.06 9.93
CA LYS A 211 -24.03 7.81 8.56
C LYS A 211 -23.07 8.42 7.54
N ILE A 212 -22.99 7.79 6.37
CA ILE A 212 -22.42 8.42 5.18
C ILE A 212 -23.48 8.50 4.08
N TYR A 213 -23.35 9.52 3.23
CA TYR A 213 -24.23 9.73 2.09
C TYR A 213 -23.41 9.53 0.83
N CYS A 214 -23.91 8.66 -0.03
CA CYS A 214 -23.23 8.19 -1.21
C CYS A 214 -24.05 8.48 -2.45
N ARG A 215 -23.36 8.66 -3.57
CA ARG A 215 -23.96 8.79 -4.89
C ARG A 215 -23.35 7.75 -5.82
N ALA A 216 -24.17 7.04 -6.58
CA ALA A 216 -23.69 6.06 -7.54
C ALA A 216 -22.80 6.73 -8.60
N THR A 217 -21.77 6.03 -9.08
CA THR A 217 -20.94 6.52 -10.18
C THR A 217 -21.66 6.44 -11.52
N GLN A 218 -22.51 5.43 -11.68
CA GLN A 218 -23.30 5.20 -12.89
C GLN A 218 -24.69 5.85 -12.76
N LYS A 219 -25.20 6.35 -13.89
CA LYS A 219 -26.60 6.79 -13.98
C LYS A 219 -27.52 5.58 -14.12
N ASN A 220 -28.71 5.69 -13.56
CA ASN A 220 -29.75 4.69 -13.75
C ASN A 220 -30.45 4.85 -15.12
N ASN A 221 -31.46 4.02 -15.40
CA ASN A 221 -32.21 4.04 -16.65
C ASN A 221 -32.94 5.37 -16.92
N SER A 222 -33.18 6.20 -15.89
CA SER A 222 -33.76 7.55 -16.02
C SER A 222 -32.70 8.65 -16.17
N ASN A 223 -31.43 8.31 -16.38
CA ASN A 223 -30.29 9.24 -16.43
C ASN A 223 -30.04 10.04 -15.14
N GLU A 224 -30.58 9.58 -14.01
CA GLU A 224 -30.41 10.17 -12.70
C GLU A 224 -29.27 9.48 -11.93
N ILE A 225 -28.59 10.26 -11.08
CA ILE A 225 -27.58 9.73 -10.17
C ILE A 225 -28.31 9.33 -8.89
N GLU A 226 -28.34 8.04 -8.58
CA GLU A 226 -28.97 7.55 -7.36
C GLU A 226 -28.14 7.88 -6.13
N GLU A 227 -28.81 8.39 -5.10
CA GLU A 227 -28.23 8.65 -3.78
C GLU A 227 -28.75 7.65 -2.76
N PHE A 228 -27.87 7.24 -1.85
CA PHE A 228 -28.22 6.31 -0.78
C PHE A 228 -27.42 6.60 0.49
N VAL A 229 -27.92 6.09 1.60
CA VAL A 229 -27.36 6.33 2.94
C VAL A 229 -26.88 5.01 3.53
N VAL A 230 -25.72 5.06 4.18
CA VAL A 230 -25.10 3.88 4.79
C VAL A 230 -24.80 4.19 6.26
N ASP A 231 -25.37 3.39 7.16
CA ASP A 231 -25.06 3.44 8.59
C ASP A 231 -23.78 2.65 8.90
N TYR A 232 -22.98 3.11 9.87
CA TYR A 232 -21.76 2.42 10.29
C TYR A 232 -21.61 2.31 11.81
N ASP A 233 -20.96 1.24 12.28
CA ASP A 233 -20.43 1.18 13.64
C ASP A 233 -19.01 1.76 13.67
N PHE A 234 -18.21 1.46 12.65
CA PHE A 234 -16.88 2.04 12.41
C PHE A 234 -16.76 2.58 10.99
N LEU A 235 -16.15 3.76 10.85
CA LEU A 235 -15.83 4.36 9.55
C LEU A 235 -14.32 4.41 9.38
N VAL A 236 -13.82 3.91 8.24
CA VAL A 236 -12.41 3.94 7.84
C VAL A 236 -12.28 4.80 6.59
N ILE A 237 -11.65 5.97 6.73
CA ILE A 237 -11.46 6.94 5.65
C ILE A 237 -10.09 6.71 4.99
N ALA A 238 -10.10 6.30 3.72
CA ALA A 238 -8.91 5.99 2.94
C ALA A 238 -9.01 6.54 1.50
N VAL A 239 -9.61 7.72 1.35
CA VAL A 239 -9.93 8.36 0.06
C VAL A 239 -8.74 9.00 -0.64
N GLY A 240 -7.56 9.01 0.01
CA GLY A 240 -6.35 9.67 -0.48
C GLY A 240 -6.53 11.19 -0.67
N ALA A 241 -5.68 11.77 -1.51
CA ALA A 241 -5.69 13.19 -1.81
C ALA A 241 -6.06 13.47 -3.28
N ARG A 242 -6.51 14.70 -3.55
CA ARG A 242 -6.65 15.24 -4.91
C ARG A 242 -5.36 15.94 -5.34
N VAL A 243 -5.22 16.22 -6.64
CA VAL A 243 -4.17 17.12 -7.13
C VAL A 243 -4.38 18.52 -6.55
N ASN A 244 -3.29 19.21 -6.23
CA ASN A 244 -3.32 20.61 -5.81
C ASN A 244 -2.67 21.50 -6.86
N THR A 245 -3.47 22.37 -7.46
CA THR A 245 -3.02 23.36 -8.45
C THR A 245 -2.49 24.64 -7.82
N PHE A 246 -2.59 24.76 -6.48
CA PHE A 246 -2.28 25.97 -5.71
C PHE A 246 -3.08 27.20 -6.16
N ASN A 247 -4.22 26.99 -6.81
CA ASN A 247 -5.02 28.02 -7.49
C ASN A 247 -4.22 28.77 -8.57
N THR A 248 -3.19 28.15 -9.14
CA THR A 248 -2.43 28.71 -10.26
C THR A 248 -3.34 28.77 -11.49
N PRO A 249 -3.59 29.97 -12.07
CA PRO A 249 -4.54 30.12 -13.17
C PRO A 249 -4.14 29.30 -14.40
N GLY A 250 -5.12 28.61 -15.00
CA GLY A 250 -4.95 27.86 -16.24
C GLY A 250 -4.44 26.42 -16.09
N VAL A 251 -4.08 25.98 -14.87
CA VAL A 251 -3.56 24.62 -14.65
C VAL A 251 -4.65 23.56 -14.87
N GLU A 252 -5.86 23.77 -14.38
CA GLU A 252 -6.95 22.78 -14.52
C GLU A 252 -7.41 22.64 -15.97
N GLU A 253 -7.31 23.72 -16.75
CA GLU A 253 -7.79 23.77 -18.13
C GLU A 253 -6.75 23.28 -19.15
N ASN A 254 -5.46 23.50 -18.88
CA ASN A 254 -4.40 23.34 -19.89
C ASN A 254 -3.30 22.33 -19.53
N CYS A 255 -3.31 21.75 -18.32
CA CYS A 255 -2.36 20.72 -17.92
C CYS A 255 -3.02 19.34 -17.82
N HIS A 256 -2.25 18.30 -18.14
CA HIS A 256 -2.56 16.94 -17.75
C HIS A 256 -2.08 16.68 -16.33
N PHE A 257 -2.85 15.93 -15.55
CA PHE A 257 -2.40 15.39 -14.27
C PHE A 257 -1.84 13.98 -14.46
N LEU A 258 -1.10 13.48 -13.47
CA LEU A 258 -0.63 12.08 -13.43
C LEU A 258 -0.92 11.49 -12.05
N LYS A 259 -2.20 11.17 -11.80
CA LYS A 259 -2.68 10.64 -10.51
C LYS A 259 -3.39 9.31 -10.65
N GLU A 260 -4.13 9.12 -11.75
CA GLU A 260 -4.95 7.94 -12.03
C GLU A 260 -4.51 7.23 -13.32
N VAL A 261 -5.08 6.06 -13.60
CA VAL A 261 -4.70 5.26 -14.80
C VAL A 261 -5.16 5.94 -16.08
N GLU A 262 -6.34 6.54 -16.04
CA GLU A 262 -6.95 7.28 -17.15
C GLU A 262 -6.09 8.51 -17.50
N ASP A 263 -5.52 9.18 -16.49
CA ASP A 263 -4.57 10.27 -16.67
C ASP A 263 -3.37 9.82 -17.51
N ALA A 264 -2.76 8.67 -17.15
CA ALA A 264 -1.60 8.16 -17.85
C ALA A 264 -1.91 7.79 -19.31
N GLN A 265 -3.09 7.22 -19.57
CA GLN A 265 -3.56 6.94 -20.93
C GLN A 265 -3.82 8.21 -21.74
N ASN A 266 -4.37 9.26 -21.11
CA ASN A 266 -4.59 10.55 -21.74
C ASN A 266 -3.28 11.24 -22.09
N ILE A 267 -2.28 11.19 -21.19
CA ILE A 267 -0.93 11.70 -21.46
C ILE A 267 -0.32 10.98 -22.66
N ARG A 268 -0.39 9.64 -22.70
CA ARG A 268 0.13 8.85 -23.83
C ARG A 268 -0.46 9.33 -25.16
N ARG A 269 -1.78 9.51 -25.19
CA ARG A 269 -2.49 9.99 -26.38
C ARG A 269 -2.03 11.39 -26.77
N ALA A 270 -1.95 12.32 -25.81
CA ALA A 270 -1.53 13.69 -26.05
C ALA A 270 -0.09 13.76 -26.60
N VAL A 271 0.84 12.95 -26.10
CA VAL A 271 2.20 12.84 -26.67
C VAL A 271 2.14 12.43 -28.14
N ILE A 272 1.39 11.37 -28.47
CA ILE A 272 1.26 10.90 -29.86
C ILE A 272 0.60 11.96 -30.74
N ASP A 273 -0.47 12.61 -30.28
CA ASP A 273 -1.18 13.67 -31.00
C ASP A 273 -0.27 14.86 -31.31
N CYS A 274 0.68 15.20 -30.43
CA CYS A 274 1.70 16.22 -30.69
C CYS A 274 2.60 15.83 -31.87
N PHE A 275 3.07 14.59 -31.94
CA PHE A 275 3.91 14.10 -33.04
C PHE A 275 3.13 14.04 -34.37
N GLU A 276 1.90 13.53 -34.35
CA GLU A 276 1.04 13.49 -35.54
C GLU A 276 0.77 14.90 -36.07
N ARG A 277 0.40 15.83 -35.19
CA ARG A 277 0.15 17.23 -35.58
C ARG A 277 1.40 17.91 -36.12
N ALA A 278 2.57 17.71 -35.50
CA ALA A 278 3.83 18.29 -35.97
C ALA A 278 4.28 17.74 -37.33
N SER A 279 3.79 16.54 -37.70
CA SER A 279 4.11 15.89 -38.98
C SER A 279 3.25 16.39 -40.15
N LEU A 280 2.21 17.19 -39.89
CA LEU A 280 1.34 17.72 -40.93
C LEU A 280 2.06 18.76 -41.80
N PRO A 281 1.88 18.74 -43.13
CA PRO A 281 2.55 19.66 -44.05
C PRO A 281 2.11 21.12 -43.90
N THR A 282 0.97 21.36 -43.23
CA THR A 282 0.40 22.70 -43.02
C THR A 282 0.99 23.42 -41.81
N VAL A 283 1.86 22.78 -41.03
CA VAL A 283 2.38 23.34 -39.78
C VAL A 283 3.76 23.97 -40.02
N SER A 284 3.94 25.22 -39.60
CA SER A 284 5.22 25.92 -39.71
C SER A 284 6.27 25.35 -38.76
N ASP A 285 7.56 25.55 -39.05
CA ASP A 285 8.63 24.99 -38.23
C ASP A 285 8.68 25.58 -36.81
N GLU A 286 8.26 26.84 -36.63
CA GLU A 286 8.11 27.45 -35.30
C GLU A 286 7.02 26.76 -34.48
N GLU A 287 5.89 26.45 -35.13
CA GLU A 287 4.76 25.79 -34.49
C GLU A 287 5.08 24.32 -34.18
N LYS A 288 5.86 23.63 -35.04
CA LYS A 288 6.39 22.28 -34.74
C LYS A 288 7.24 22.29 -33.48
N LYS A 289 8.18 23.24 -33.36
CA LYS A 289 9.03 23.38 -32.15
C LYS A 289 8.20 23.61 -30.89
N ARG A 290 7.13 24.39 -30.98
CA ARG A 290 6.20 24.59 -29.85
C ARG A 290 5.47 23.29 -29.51
N ILE A 291 4.83 22.64 -30.49
CA ILE A 291 4.04 21.41 -30.28
C ILE A 291 4.88 20.28 -29.69
N LEU A 292 6.16 20.20 -30.06
CA LEU A 292 7.10 19.18 -29.59
C LEU A 292 7.88 19.61 -28.34
N HIS A 293 7.48 20.70 -27.68
CA HIS A 293 8.02 21.09 -26.38
C HIS A 293 7.11 20.58 -25.26
N PHE A 294 7.58 19.57 -24.55
CA PHE A 294 6.94 18.97 -23.38
C PHE A 294 7.40 19.64 -22.09
N ALA A 295 6.45 20.14 -21.29
CA ALA A 295 6.73 20.75 -20.00
C ALA A 295 6.26 19.83 -18.86
N VAL A 296 7.16 19.54 -17.92
CA VAL A 296 6.86 18.72 -16.73
C VAL A 296 7.00 19.60 -15.50
N VAL A 297 5.93 19.77 -14.75
CA VAL A 297 5.89 20.61 -13.54
C VAL A 297 5.96 19.73 -12.30
N GLY A 298 7.01 19.92 -11.51
CA GLY A 298 7.31 19.17 -10.29
C GLY A 298 8.54 18.28 -10.43
N GLY A 299 9.53 18.51 -9.57
CA GLY A 299 10.77 17.73 -9.43
C GLY A 299 10.69 16.62 -8.39
N GLY A 300 9.49 16.20 -7.98
CA GLY A 300 9.29 15.01 -7.17
C GLY A 300 9.51 13.72 -7.99
N PRO A 301 9.45 12.54 -7.34
CA PRO A 301 9.67 11.25 -8.02
C PRO A 301 8.83 11.08 -9.28
N THR A 302 7.52 11.36 -9.21
CA THR A 302 6.59 11.21 -10.33
C THR A 302 6.96 12.05 -11.55
N GLY A 303 7.32 13.33 -11.36
CA GLY A 303 7.70 14.21 -12.47
C GLY A 303 9.05 13.85 -13.07
N VAL A 304 10.02 13.46 -12.23
CA VAL A 304 11.34 13.01 -12.69
C VAL A 304 11.23 11.70 -13.47
N GLU A 305 10.50 10.71 -12.96
CA GLU A 305 10.28 9.44 -13.66
C GLU A 305 9.57 9.64 -14.99
N PHE A 306 8.51 10.45 -15.01
CA PHE A 306 7.79 10.75 -16.23
C PHE A 306 8.68 11.45 -17.27
N ALA A 307 9.48 12.44 -16.86
CA ALA A 307 10.40 13.12 -17.77
C ALA A 307 11.45 12.17 -18.37
N ALA A 308 11.94 11.22 -17.56
CA ALA A 308 12.89 10.20 -17.99
C ALA A 308 12.26 9.21 -18.99
N GLU A 309 11.10 8.64 -18.62
CA GLU A 309 10.33 7.71 -19.46
C GLU A 309 9.91 8.35 -20.79
N LEU A 310 9.48 9.62 -20.76
CA LEU A 310 9.15 10.38 -21.97
C LEU A 310 10.37 10.55 -22.88
N HIS A 311 11.53 10.87 -22.31
CA HIS A 311 12.76 10.99 -23.10
C HIS A 311 13.16 9.66 -23.75
N ASP A 312 13.05 8.54 -23.04
CA ASP A 312 13.34 7.21 -23.61
C ASP A 312 12.37 6.89 -24.75
N PHE A 313 11.08 7.07 -24.52
CA PHE A 313 10.06 6.85 -25.53
C PHE A 313 10.27 7.70 -26.79
N VAL A 314 10.62 8.98 -26.61
CA VAL A 314 10.94 9.87 -27.73
C VAL A 314 12.14 9.33 -28.49
N ASN A 315 13.27 9.09 -27.81
CA ASN A 315 14.55 8.81 -28.47
C ASN A 315 14.68 7.39 -29.02
N GLU A 316 13.99 6.42 -28.42
CA GLU A 316 14.09 5.02 -28.80
C GLU A 316 12.99 4.60 -29.76
N ASP A 317 11.75 5.07 -29.55
CA ASP A 317 10.59 4.60 -30.31
C ASP A 317 10.08 5.63 -31.31
N LEU A 318 9.71 6.82 -30.84
CA LEU A 318 9.09 7.82 -31.71
C LEU A 318 10.03 8.33 -32.79
N VAL A 319 11.34 8.37 -32.52
CA VAL A 319 12.35 8.70 -33.54
C VAL A 319 12.34 7.76 -34.74
N LYS A 320 12.00 6.48 -34.55
CA LYS A 320 11.90 5.50 -35.65
C LYS A 320 10.67 5.77 -36.52
N LEU A 321 9.60 6.28 -35.93
CA LEU A 321 8.32 6.54 -36.59
C LEU A 321 8.26 7.95 -37.23
N TYR A 322 8.86 8.94 -36.58
CA TYR A 322 8.80 10.37 -36.96
C TYR A 322 10.21 10.99 -37.10
N PRO A 323 11.08 10.46 -37.98
CA PRO A 323 12.47 10.91 -38.07
C PRO A 323 12.61 12.40 -38.46
N GLY A 324 11.64 12.97 -39.18
CA GLY A 324 11.69 14.35 -39.69
C GLY A 324 11.51 15.44 -38.62
N VAL A 325 11.00 15.11 -37.43
CA VAL A 325 10.73 16.09 -36.37
C VAL A 325 11.49 15.83 -35.07
N LYS A 326 12.34 14.81 -35.04
CA LYS A 326 13.16 14.41 -33.88
C LYS A 326 13.90 15.58 -33.25
N GLU A 327 14.67 16.30 -34.05
CA GLU A 327 15.57 17.36 -33.56
C GLU A 327 14.82 18.60 -33.04
N LEU A 328 13.49 18.62 -33.19
CA LEU A 328 12.61 19.69 -32.69
C LEU A 328 12.06 19.39 -31.28
N VAL A 329 12.22 18.15 -30.79
CA VAL A 329 11.66 17.74 -29.51
C VAL A 329 12.44 18.34 -28.36
N LYS A 330 11.72 18.90 -27.38
CA LYS A 330 12.31 19.48 -26.18
C LYS A 330 11.52 19.05 -24.95
N ILE A 331 12.22 18.59 -23.91
CA ILE A 331 11.62 18.28 -22.61
C ILE A 331 12.17 19.27 -21.59
N THR A 332 11.29 19.93 -20.83
CA THR A 332 11.67 20.84 -19.76
C THR A 332 11.00 20.45 -18.46
N LEU A 333 11.80 20.22 -17.42
CA LEU A 333 11.31 19.99 -16.06
C LEU A 333 11.42 21.29 -15.25
N LEU A 334 10.31 21.72 -14.66
CA LEU A 334 10.18 22.92 -13.84
C LEU A 334 10.02 22.51 -12.37
N GLU A 335 10.93 22.95 -11.50
CA GLU A 335 10.88 22.72 -10.05
C GLU A 335 11.05 24.03 -9.29
N ALA A 336 10.18 24.29 -8.31
CA ALA A 336 10.20 25.53 -7.53
C ALA A 336 11.35 25.58 -6.52
N GLY A 337 11.74 24.44 -5.95
CA GLY A 337 12.88 24.30 -5.07
C GLY A 337 14.22 24.33 -5.82
N ASP A 338 15.32 24.45 -5.07
CA ASP A 338 16.68 24.49 -5.64
C ASP A 338 17.10 23.15 -6.29
N HIS A 339 16.43 22.06 -5.93
CA HIS A 339 16.81 20.70 -6.29
C HIS A 339 15.61 19.81 -6.56
N ILE A 340 15.78 18.85 -7.48
CA ILE A 340 14.83 17.73 -7.65
C ILE A 340 15.04 16.66 -6.58
N LEU A 341 14.04 15.81 -6.37
CA LEU A 341 14.15 14.65 -5.48
C LEU A 341 14.63 15.04 -4.07
N ASN A 342 14.09 16.13 -3.53
CA ASN A 342 14.47 16.71 -2.24
C ASN A 342 14.28 15.78 -1.03
N MET A 343 13.53 14.69 -1.19
CA MET A 343 13.35 13.64 -0.19
C MET A 343 14.58 12.72 -0.03
N PHE A 344 15.59 12.86 -0.89
CA PHE A 344 16.74 11.97 -0.97
C PHE A 344 18.05 12.61 -0.52
N ASP A 345 19.07 11.77 -0.32
CA ASP A 345 20.42 12.23 -0.04
C ASP A 345 20.96 13.09 -1.20
N LYS A 346 21.67 14.17 -0.84
CA LYS A 346 22.20 15.16 -1.79
C LYS A 346 23.03 14.52 -2.92
N ARG A 347 23.71 13.40 -2.65
CA ARG A 347 24.49 12.69 -3.68
C ARG A 347 23.60 12.15 -4.80
N ILE A 348 22.42 11.63 -4.45
CA ILE A 348 21.49 11.07 -5.42
C ILE A 348 20.84 12.20 -6.23
N THR A 349 20.40 13.26 -5.58
CA THR A 349 19.91 14.48 -6.23
C THR A 349 20.93 15.00 -7.25
N ALA A 350 22.18 15.22 -6.84
CA ALA A 350 23.23 15.74 -7.72
C ALA A 350 23.51 14.82 -8.92
N PHE A 351 23.43 13.50 -8.73
CA PHE A 351 23.54 12.56 -9.83
C PHE A 351 22.38 12.68 -10.82
N ALA A 352 21.14 12.74 -10.33
CA ALA A 352 19.96 12.84 -11.17
C ALA A 352 19.98 14.12 -12.02
N GLU A 353 20.32 15.26 -11.41
CA GLU A 353 20.46 16.55 -12.11
C GLU A 353 21.55 16.50 -13.19
N LYS A 354 22.71 15.89 -12.87
CA LYS A 354 23.81 15.73 -13.84
C LYS A 354 23.40 14.81 -15.00
N LYS A 355 22.64 13.75 -14.72
CA LYS A 355 22.15 12.82 -15.73
C LYS A 355 21.17 13.51 -16.69
N PHE A 356 20.17 14.20 -16.17
CA PHE A 356 19.20 14.97 -16.97
C PHE A 356 19.88 15.99 -17.88
N LYS A 357 20.86 16.72 -17.35
CA LYS A 357 21.63 17.68 -18.15
C LYS A 357 22.40 17.01 -19.29
N ARG A 358 22.96 15.81 -19.07
CA ARG A 358 23.70 15.04 -20.09
C ARG A 358 22.78 14.50 -21.18
N GLU A 359 21.57 14.10 -20.82
CA GLU A 359 20.54 13.56 -21.72
C GLU A 359 19.71 14.66 -22.41
N GLY A 360 20.05 15.94 -22.21
CA GLY A 360 19.39 17.04 -22.90
C GLY A 360 18.00 17.39 -22.34
N ILE A 361 17.62 16.83 -21.19
CA ILE A 361 16.42 17.25 -20.45
C ILE A 361 16.73 18.59 -19.79
N ASN A 362 15.97 19.63 -20.18
CA ASN A 362 16.18 20.98 -19.67
C ASN A 362 15.60 21.13 -18.27
N LEU A 363 16.45 21.00 -17.26
CA LEU A 363 16.09 21.16 -15.86
C LEU A 363 16.14 22.63 -15.43
N LYS A 364 15.00 23.20 -15.01
CA LYS A 364 14.89 24.53 -14.40
C LYS A 364 14.44 24.40 -12.94
N THR A 365 15.40 24.38 -12.02
CA THR A 365 15.16 24.50 -10.58
C THR A 365 15.02 25.98 -10.16
N GLY A 366 14.47 26.23 -8.98
CA GLY A 366 14.16 27.59 -8.52
C GLY A 366 13.11 28.31 -9.38
N SER A 367 12.32 27.58 -10.17
CA SER A 367 11.39 28.12 -11.17
C SER A 367 9.96 27.69 -10.84
N MET A 368 9.21 28.60 -10.24
CA MET A 368 7.83 28.35 -9.82
C MET A 368 6.85 28.74 -10.93
N VAL A 369 5.96 27.83 -11.32
CA VAL A 369 4.89 28.14 -12.28
C VAL A 369 3.86 29.07 -11.64
N VAL A 370 3.50 30.16 -12.32
CA VAL A 370 2.57 31.18 -11.84
C VAL A 370 1.32 31.35 -12.70
N LYS A 371 1.35 30.89 -13.95
CA LYS A 371 0.22 30.91 -14.88
C LYS A 371 0.47 29.92 -16.02
N VAL A 372 -0.59 29.29 -16.50
CA VAL A 372 -0.59 28.46 -17.71
C VAL A 372 -1.64 28.99 -18.68
N THR A 373 -1.32 29.06 -19.96
CA THR A 373 -2.27 29.30 -21.06
C THR A 373 -2.31 28.08 -21.97
N ASP A 374 -3.11 28.10 -23.03
CA ASP A 374 -3.19 27.01 -24.02
C ASP A 374 -1.86 26.74 -24.76
N LYS A 375 -0.91 27.69 -24.73
CA LYS A 375 0.34 27.62 -25.51
C LYS A 375 1.61 27.91 -24.72
N GLU A 376 1.50 28.50 -23.52
CA GLU A 376 2.66 28.96 -22.76
C GLU A 376 2.54 28.71 -21.25
N ILE A 377 3.67 28.41 -20.60
CA ILE A 377 3.80 28.37 -19.15
C ILE A 377 4.64 29.55 -18.68
N SER A 378 4.05 30.40 -17.83
CA SER A 378 4.77 31.48 -17.16
C SER A 378 5.33 30.98 -15.82
N THR A 379 6.61 31.28 -15.59
CA THR A 379 7.35 30.92 -14.38
C THR A 379 7.95 32.16 -13.72
N LYS A 380 8.13 32.09 -12.41
CA LYS A 380 8.85 33.07 -11.59
C LYS A 380 10.09 32.42 -11.02
N GLU A 381 11.25 33.02 -11.27
CA GLU A 381 12.50 32.60 -10.62
C GLU A 381 12.48 33.00 -9.13
N MET A 382 12.70 32.05 -8.25
CA MET A 382 12.51 32.20 -6.80
C MET A 382 13.55 33.12 -6.16
N LYS A 383 14.75 33.24 -6.74
CA LYS A 383 15.85 34.06 -6.19
C LYS A 383 15.78 35.52 -6.66
N THR A 384 15.50 35.73 -7.94
CA THR A 384 15.52 37.07 -8.57
C THR A 384 14.12 37.69 -8.65
N GLY A 385 13.07 36.85 -8.63
CA GLY A 385 11.70 37.27 -8.90
C GLY A 385 11.38 37.48 -10.39
N GLU A 386 12.34 37.22 -11.29
CA GLU A 386 12.18 37.40 -12.73
C GLU A 386 11.09 36.48 -13.30
N LEU A 387 10.27 37.03 -14.19
CA LEU A 387 9.23 36.27 -14.90
C LEU A 387 9.76 35.82 -16.26
N SER A 388 9.57 34.54 -16.59
CA SER A 388 9.88 33.99 -17.91
C SER A 388 8.71 33.16 -18.43
N SER A 389 8.52 33.14 -19.75
CA SER A 389 7.50 32.33 -20.42
C SER A 389 8.17 31.24 -21.26
N ILE A 390 7.52 30.07 -21.33
CA ILE A 390 8.01 28.92 -22.08
C ILE A 390 6.87 28.40 -22.96
N PRO A 391 7.02 28.40 -24.30
CA PRO A 391 6.03 27.80 -25.17
C PRO A 391 6.01 26.29 -24.98
N TYR A 392 4.85 25.66 -25.09
CA TYR A 392 4.73 24.22 -24.93
C TYR A 392 3.63 23.64 -25.83
N GLY A 393 3.70 22.33 -26.07
CA GLY A 393 2.68 21.56 -26.77
C GLY A 393 1.84 20.70 -25.82
N MET A 394 2.48 20.10 -24.82
CA MET A 394 1.82 19.40 -23.73
C MET A 394 2.49 19.70 -22.38
N ALA A 395 1.68 19.93 -21.35
CA ALA A 395 2.13 20.19 -19.99
C ALA A 395 1.60 19.12 -19.03
N VAL A 396 2.47 18.56 -18.20
CA VAL A 396 2.09 17.61 -17.14
C VAL A 396 2.35 18.24 -15.78
N TRP A 397 1.30 18.34 -14.96
CA TRP A 397 1.34 18.83 -13.60
C TRP A 397 1.40 17.66 -12.61
N SER A 398 2.59 17.46 -12.03
CA SER A 398 2.91 16.30 -11.17
C SER A 398 3.26 16.69 -9.74
N THR A 399 2.90 17.90 -9.32
CA THR A 399 3.21 18.45 -7.99
C THR A 399 1.96 18.81 -7.20
N GLY A 400 2.08 18.77 -5.87
CA GLY A 400 1.05 19.20 -4.95
C GLY A 400 -0.07 18.16 -4.78
N ILE A 401 -0.34 17.84 -3.52
CA ILE A 401 -1.55 17.12 -3.11
C ILE A 401 -2.41 18.01 -2.22
N GLY A 402 -3.72 17.77 -2.23
CA GLY A 402 -4.68 18.53 -1.46
C GLY A 402 -5.79 17.66 -0.89
N THR A 403 -6.37 18.13 0.21
CA THR A 403 -7.49 17.46 0.87
C THR A 403 -8.75 17.52 0.01
N ARG A 404 -9.48 16.39 -0.08
CA ARG A 404 -10.73 16.31 -0.86
C ARG A 404 -11.85 17.13 -0.21
N PRO A 405 -12.80 17.70 -0.98
CA PRO A 405 -13.90 18.51 -0.46
C PRO A 405 -14.69 17.86 0.68
N VAL A 406 -15.11 16.61 0.51
CA VAL A 406 -15.85 15.86 1.55
C VAL A 406 -15.09 15.78 2.88
N ILE A 407 -13.76 15.67 2.83
CA ILE A 407 -12.92 15.65 4.03
C ILE A 407 -12.76 17.06 4.62
N MET A 408 -12.66 18.10 3.78
CA MET A 408 -12.66 19.48 4.25
C MET A 408 -13.95 19.84 4.99
N ASP A 409 -15.11 19.42 4.47
CA ASP A 409 -16.39 19.68 5.11
C ASP A 409 -16.56 18.85 6.39
N PHE A 410 -16.09 17.59 6.39
CA PHE A 410 -16.05 16.77 7.58
C PHE A 410 -15.15 17.37 8.68
N MET A 411 -13.96 17.87 8.33
CA MET A 411 -13.06 18.55 9.29
C MET A 411 -13.74 19.77 9.93
N LYS A 412 -14.46 20.58 9.14
CA LYS A 412 -15.23 21.72 9.68
C LYS A 412 -16.30 21.25 10.68
N GLN A 413 -17.01 20.17 10.36
CA GLN A 413 -18.05 19.60 11.23
C GLN A 413 -17.49 19.18 12.60
N ILE A 414 -16.30 18.57 12.64
CA ILE A 414 -15.67 18.10 13.87
C ILE A 414 -14.77 19.15 14.55
N GLY A 415 -14.74 20.39 14.05
CA GLY A 415 -13.98 21.48 14.64
C GLY A 415 -12.47 21.44 14.39
N GLN A 416 -11.99 20.69 13.39
CA GLN A 416 -10.58 20.66 13.03
C GLN A 416 -10.24 21.79 12.03
N ALA A 417 -9.66 22.88 12.52
CA ALA A 417 -9.16 23.99 11.70
C ALA A 417 -7.74 23.70 11.14
N ARG A 418 -7.60 22.68 10.30
CA ARG A 418 -6.32 22.22 9.72
C ARG A 418 -6.42 22.04 8.20
N ARG A 419 -5.26 21.89 7.55
CA ARG A 419 -5.18 21.61 6.10
C ARG A 419 -5.46 20.15 5.76
N VAL A 420 -5.16 19.22 6.67
CA VAL A 420 -5.27 17.76 6.51
C VAL A 420 -5.94 17.20 7.77
N LEU A 421 -6.73 16.14 7.62
CA LEU A 421 -7.48 15.50 8.71
C LEU A 421 -6.50 14.93 9.75
N ALA A 422 -6.62 15.36 11.00
CA ALA A 422 -5.76 14.92 12.09
C ALA A 422 -6.32 13.65 12.75
N THR A 423 -5.41 12.70 12.98
CA THR A 423 -5.66 11.50 13.79
C THR A 423 -4.72 11.46 14.99
N ASP A 424 -5.11 10.71 16.01
CA ASP A 424 -4.20 10.27 17.08
C ASP A 424 -3.21 9.21 16.58
N GLU A 425 -2.34 8.74 17.47
CA GLU A 425 -1.29 7.76 17.20
C GLU A 425 -1.85 6.37 16.86
N TRP A 426 -3.16 6.13 17.02
CA TRP A 426 -3.86 4.89 16.65
C TRP A 426 -4.68 5.05 15.36
N LEU A 427 -4.42 6.11 14.59
CA LEU A 427 -5.10 6.45 13.34
C LEU A 427 -6.58 6.78 13.51
N ARG A 428 -7.03 7.06 14.73
CA ARG A 428 -8.41 7.48 15.02
C ARG A 428 -8.52 8.99 14.86
N VAL A 429 -9.55 9.44 14.17
CA VAL A 429 -9.79 10.87 13.91
C VAL A 429 -9.98 11.61 15.23
N GLU A 430 -9.21 12.69 15.44
CA GLU A 430 -9.31 13.49 16.67
C GLU A 430 -10.73 14.07 16.81
N GLY A 431 -11.34 13.87 17.97
CA GLY A 431 -12.73 14.27 18.25
C GLY A 431 -13.78 13.21 17.89
N CYS A 432 -13.38 12.04 17.40
CA CYS A 432 -14.28 10.93 17.05
C CYS A 432 -13.81 9.62 17.69
N ASP A 433 -14.74 8.81 18.22
CA ASP A 433 -14.37 7.53 18.87
C ASP A 433 -14.29 6.34 17.92
N ASN A 434 -15.07 6.37 16.83
CA ASN A 434 -15.30 5.24 15.94
C ASN A 434 -14.97 5.54 14.47
N ILE A 435 -14.23 6.61 14.22
CA ILE A 435 -13.80 7.02 12.87
C ILE A 435 -12.29 6.99 12.82
N TYR A 436 -11.75 6.31 11.81
CA TYR A 436 -10.33 6.15 11.55
C TYR A 436 -10.00 6.74 10.18
N ALA A 437 -8.78 7.25 10.01
CA ALA A 437 -8.33 7.79 8.73
C ALA A 437 -6.87 7.43 8.45
N MET A 438 -6.57 7.16 7.18
CA MET A 438 -5.25 6.67 6.75
C MET A 438 -4.91 7.04 5.31
N GLY A 439 -3.63 6.96 4.96
CA GLY A 439 -3.06 7.44 3.70
C GLY A 439 -3.11 8.96 3.56
N ASP A 440 -2.97 9.45 2.33
CA ASP A 440 -2.80 10.88 2.01
C ASP A 440 -3.95 11.80 2.48
N CYS A 441 -5.09 11.25 2.93
CA CYS A 441 -6.20 12.05 3.43
C CYS A 441 -6.02 12.49 4.89
N ALA A 442 -5.07 11.91 5.61
CA ALA A 442 -4.88 12.09 7.04
C ALA A 442 -3.42 12.34 7.42
N THR A 443 -3.22 12.94 8.59
CA THR A 443 -1.92 13.10 9.23
C THR A 443 -2.02 12.73 10.70
N ILE A 444 -0.98 12.11 11.24
CA ILE A 444 -0.91 11.79 12.67
C ILE A 444 -0.47 13.05 13.39
N ASN A 445 -1.32 13.57 14.27
CA ASN A 445 -0.97 14.66 15.16
C ASN A 445 -0.10 14.12 16.29
N GLN A 446 1.21 14.06 16.05
CA GLN A 446 2.16 13.60 17.06
C GLN A 446 2.08 14.48 18.30
N ARG A 447 1.85 13.82 19.43
CA ARG A 447 1.71 14.50 20.71
C ARG A 447 3.07 14.97 21.22
N LYS A 448 3.10 16.16 21.79
CA LYS A 448 4.30 16.74 22.38
C LYS A 448 4.53 16.17 23.77
N VAL A 449 5.76 15.75 24.06
CA VAL A 449 6.11 15.25 25.40
C VAL A 449 5.93 16.35 26.45
N MET A 450 6.23 17.60 26.07
CA MET A 450 6.13 18.75 26.96
C MET A 450 4.69 19.09 27.35
N GLU A 451 3.69 18.74 26.54
CA GLU A 451 2.27 18.94 26.88
C GLU A 451 1.78 17.96 27.95
N ASP A 452 2.44 16.81 28.08
CA ASP A 452 2.08 15.76 29.05
C ASP A 452 3.09 15.65 30.20
N ILE A 453 4.13 16.51 30.25
CA ILE A 453 5.27 16.33 31.14
C ILE A 453 4.88 16.28 32.63
N SER A 454 3.95 17.11 33.08
CA SER A 454 3.46 17.09 34.46
C SER A 454 2.68 15.80 34.77
N ALA A 455 1.90 15.30 33.81
CA ALA A 455 1.17 14.06 33.98
C ALA A 455 2.12 12.84 33.98
N ILE A 456 3.18 12.89 33.17
CA ILE A 456 4.24 11.89 33.16
C ILE A 456 4.97 11.90 34.51
N PHE A 457 5.38 13.08 34.99
CA PHE A 457 6.09 13.25 36.26
C PHE A 457 5.28 12.68 37.42
N ASN A 458 4.03 13.12 37.59
CA ASN A 458 3.16 12.64 38.67
C ASN A 458 2.85 11.13 38.59
N LYS A 459 2.97 10.52 37.41
CA LYS A 459 2.75 9.08 37.23
C LYS A 459 4.00 8.27 37.55
N ALA A 460 5.17 8.85 37.32
CA ALA A 460 6.47 8.27 37.62
C ALA A 460 6.81 8.38 39.12
N ASP A 461 6.45 9.50 39.75
CA ASP A 461 6.64 9.79 41.18
C ASP A 461 5.65 8.95 42.00
N LYS A 462 6.05 7.72 42.35
CA LYS A 462 5.15 6.76 43.01
C LYS A 462 5.04 7.01 44.50
N ASP A 463 6.10 7.53 45.11
CA ASP A 463 6.14 7.86 46.53
C ASP A 463 5.62 9.27 46.84
N ASN A 464 5.33 10.07 45.80
CA ASN A 464 4.89 11.47 45.89
C ASN A 464 5.93 12.34 46.63
N SER A 465 7.21 12.03 46.45
CA SER A 465 8.34 12.78 47.03
C SER A 465 8.50 14.17 46.39
N GLY A 466 7.94 14.38 45.19
CA GLY A 466 8.16 15.60 44.40
C GLY A 466 9.49 15.60 43.64
N THR A 467 10.24 14.50 43.70
CA THR A 467 11.43 14.24 42.89
C THR A 467 11.30 12.88 42.20
N LEU A 468 12.05 12.66 41.13
CA LEU A 468 12.13 11.37 40.44
C LEU A 468 13.52 10.78 40.62
N THR A 469 13.56 9.59 41.19
CA THR A 469 14.77 8.77 41.19
C THR A 469 15.02 8.17 39.79
N VAL A 470 16.27 7.77 39.52
CA VAL A 470 16.61 7.08 38.26
C VAL A 470 15.75 5.84 38.05
N LYS A 471 15.48 5.08 39.11
CA LYS A 471 14.68 3.86 39.04
C LYS A 471 13.22 4.13 38.66
N GLU A 472 12.58 5.11 39.30
CA GLU A 472 11.19 5.49 39.00
C GLU A 472 11.02 5.97 37.56
N PHE A 473 11.96 6.78 37.08
CA PHE A 473 11.94 7.26 35.71
C PHE A 473 12.18 6.11 34.71
N GLN A 474 13.05 5.16 35.04
CA GLN A 474 13.35 4.00 34.20
C GLN A 474 12.18 3.01 34.11
N GLU A 475 11.25 2.99 35.07
CA GLU A 475 10.03 2.17 35.00
C GLU A 475 8.98 2.72 34.02
N VAL A 476 9.04 4.02 33.67
CA VAL A 476 8.08 4.65 32.74
C VAL A 476 8.68 4.99 31.37
N ILE A 477 10.02 4.94 31.23
CA ILE A 477 10.70 5.43 30.03
C ILE A 477 10.32 4.64 28.77
N ASP A 478 10.11 3.34 28.87
CA ASP A 478 9.70 2.53 27.71
C ASP A 478 8.31 2.93 27.21
N ASP A 479 7.39 3.21 28.14
CA ASP A 479 6.05 3.73 27.82
C ASP A 479 6.12 5.16 27.25
N ILE A 480 7.06 5.99 27.73
CA ILE A 480 7.33 7.33 27.19
C ILE A 480 7.88 7.23 25.76
N CYS A 481 8.94 6.45 25.51
CA CYS A 481 9.55 6.29 24.20
C CYS A 481 8.57 5.69 23.18
N THR A 482 7.75 4.73 23.62
CA THR A 482 6.68 4.14 22.81
C THR A 482 5.64 5.19 22.40
N ARG A 483 5.23 6.05 23.35
CA ARG A 483 4.18 7.05 23.11
C ARG A 483 4.69 8.33 22.45
N TYR A 484 5.96 8.68 22.66
CA TYR A 484 6.65 9.87 22.15
C TYR A 484 7.93 9.45 21.43
N PRO A 485 7.83 8.92 20.19
CA PRO A 485 9.00 8.41 19.45
C PRO A 485 10.12 9.44 19.25
N GLN A 486 9.78 10.74 19.29
CA GLN A 486 10.77 11.83 19.22
C GLN A 486 11.77 11.81 20.39
N VAL A 487 11.41 11.25 21.54
CA VAL A 487 12.30 11.09 22.71
C VAL A 487 13.46 10.18 22.34
N GLU A 488 13.19 9.04 21.70
CA GLU A 488 14.23 8.10 21.28
C GLU A 488 15.15 8.71 20.21
N LEU A 489 14.58 9.48 19.26
CA LEU A 489 15.36 10.19 18.25
C LEU A 489 16.33 11.21 18.86
N TYR A 490 15.86 11.94 19.87
CA TYR A 490 16.67 12.91 20.60
C TYR A 490 17.83 12.23 21.36
N LEU A 491 17.56 11.11 22.04
CA LEU A 491 18.58 10.30 22.73
C LEU A 491 19.66 9.80 21.76
N LYS A 492 19.25 9.24 20.61
CA LYS A 492 20.18 8.77 19.56
C LYS A 492 21.04 9.93 19.02
N LYS A 493 20.43 11.09 18.77
CA LYS A 493 21.15 12.28 18.28
C LYS A 493 22.22 12.77 19.26
N LYS A 494 21.96 12.67 20.57
CA LYS A 494 22.95 13.01 21.61
C LYS A 494 23.95 11.89 21.92
N GLN A 495 23.93 10.78 21.16
CA GLN A 495 24.78 9.59 21.36
C GLN A 495 24.63 8.98 22.76
N MET A 496 23.45 9.12 23.36
CA MET A 496 23.17 8.61 24.70
C MET A 496 22.53 7.24 24.59
N ARG A 497 23.00 6.29 25.40
CA ARG A 497 22.48 4.92 25.40
C ARG A 497 21.16 4.83 26.14
N ASN A 498 20.95 5.71 27.11
CA ASN A 498 19.73 5.83 27.87
C ASN A 498 19.57 7.24 28.44
N ILE A 499 18.41 7.53 29.04
CA ILE A 499 18.16 8.80 29.72
C ILE A 499 19.12 9.01 30.92
N VAL A 500 19.65 7.93 31.52
CA VAL A 500 20.61 8.03 32.64
C VAL A 500 21.87 8.79 32.22
N ASP A 501 22.29 8.65 30.96
CA ASP A 501 23.40 9.43 30.38
C ASP A 501 23.07 10.93 30.26
N LEU A 502 21.80 11.32 30.06
CA LEU A 502 21.36 12.73 30.15
C LEU A 502 21.49 13.24 31.60
N LEU A 503 21.20 12.38 32.58
CA LEU A 503 21.19 12.75 34.00
C LEU A 503 22.60 12.97 34.53
N THR A 504 23.54 12.06 34.25
CA THR A 504 24.96 12.22 34.62
C THR A 504 25.62 13.42 33.92
N ALA A 505 25.23 13.73 32.68
CA ALA A 505 25.72 14.92 31.99
C ALA A 505 25.26 16.25 32.63
N SER A 506 24.11 16.24 33.32
CA SER A 506 23.54 17.45 33.95
C SER A 506 24.04 17.72 35.38
N LYS A 507 24.34 16.66 36.18
CA LYS A 507 24.73 16.78 37.60
C LYS A 507 26.20 16.41 37.91
N GLY A 508 27.02 16.02 36.93
CA GLY A 508 28.43 15.65 37.15
C GLY A 508 28.60 14.25 37.78
N ASP A 509 29.82 13.91 38.24
CA ASP A 509 30.24 12.60 38.83
C ASP A 509 29.56 12.26 40.19
N VAL A 510 28.23 12.45 40.28
CA VAL A 510 27.41 11.98 41.39
C VAL A 510 27.15 10.48 41.20
N ALA A 511 27.17 9.70 42.28
CA ALA A 511 26.83 8.29 42.24
C ALA A 511 25.48 8.09 41.54
N LYS A 512 25.43 7.23 40.51
CA LYS A 512 24.27 7.04 39.62
C LYS A 512 22.95 6.74 40.34
N GLU A 513 23.01 6.25 41.58
CA GLU A 513 21.84 5.84 42.36
C GLU A 513 21.25 6.95 43.26
N SER A 514 21.95 8.07 43.46
CA SER A 514 21.49 9.18 44.31
C SER A 514 21.01 10.40 43.53
N ILE A 515 20.77 10.25 42.23
CA ILE A 515 20.29 11.33 41.37
C ILE A 515 18.77 11.42 41.47
N GLU A 516 18.30 12.49 42.08
CA GLU A 516 16.90 12.88 42.15
C GLU A 516 16.66 14.13 41.28
N LEU A 517 15.55 14.14 40.54
CA LEU A 517 15.19 15.25 39.66
C LEU A 517 13.84 15.85 40.04
N ASN A 518 13.78 17.17 40.17
CA ASN A 518 12.49 17.85 40.25
C ASN A 518 11.88 18.05 38.85
N ILE A 519 10.60 18.45 38.81
CA ILE A 519 9.87 18.64 37.55
C ILE A 519 10.49 19.71 36.63
N GLU A 520 11.11 20.75 37.17
CA GLU A 520 11.73 21.81 36.36
C GLU A 520 13.03 21.33 35.70
N GLU A 521 13.80 20.50 36.40
CA GLU A 521 14.97 19.82 35.83
C GLU A 521 14.57 18.87 34.70
N VAL A 522 13.51 18.07 34.89
CA VAL A 522 12.97 17.18 33.84
C VAL A 522 12.47 17.96 32.62
N LYS A 523 11.74 19.07 32.84
CA LYS A 523 11.30 19.96 31.76
C LYS A 523 12.49 20.53 30.98
N SER A 524 13.53 20.97 31.67
CA SER A 524 14.74 21.50 31.05
C SER A 524 15.42 20.45 30.15
N LEU A 525 15.58 19.22 30.65
CA LEU A 525 16.21 18.11 29.93
C LEU A 525 15.48 17.73 28.63
N LEU A 526 14.14 17.79 28.64
CA LEU A 526 13.28 17.36 27.54
C LEU A 526 12.77 18.53 26.67
N SER A 527 13.13 19.77 26.99
CA SER A 527 12.67 20.97 26.29
C SER A 527 12.95 20.96 24.77
N GLU A 528 14.06 20.35 24.36
CA GLU A 528 14.47 20.25 22.96
C GLU A 528 13.91 19.01 22.25
N VAL A 529 13.27 18.07 22.95
CA VAL A 529 12.85 16.78 22.37
C VAL A 529 11.81 16.97 21.28
N ASP A 530 10.83 17.84 21.52
CA ASP A 530 9.73 18.08 20.57
C ASP A 530 10.22 18.76 19.28
N SER A 531 11.44 19.31 19.26
CA SER A 531 12.08 19.80 18.02
C SER A 531 12.52 18.68 17.07
N GLN A 532 12.56 17.43 17.55
CA GLN A 532 12.94 16.25 16.76
C GLN A 532 11.73 15.51 16.16
N MET A 533 10.51 16.05 16.32
CA MET A 533 9.31 15.46 15.72
C MET A 533 9.43 15.40 14.19
N LYS A 534 8.98 14.28 13.62
CA LYS A 534 8.98 14.04 12.18
C LYS A 534 7.58 13.71 11.72
N ASN A 535 7.08 14.47 10.74
CA ASN A 535 5.82 14.13 10.10
C ASN A 535 5.98 12.87 9.26
N VAL A 536 4.95 12.04 9.29
CA VAL A 536 4.85 10.87 8.43
C VAL A 536 4.61 11.33 6.98
N PRO A 537 5.44 10.92 6.01
CA PRO A 537 5.28 11.37 4.62
C PRO A 537 4.06 10.72 3.95
N ALA A 538 3.45 11.42 3.00
CA ALA A 538 2.33 10.91 2.20
C ALA A 538 2.86 9.98 1.08
N THR A 539 3.06 8.70 1.40
CA THR A 539 3.56 7.69 0.45
C THR A 539 2.69 6.44 0.44
N ALA A 540 2.71 5.73 -0.69
CA ALA A 540 2.05 4.43 -0.87
C ALA A 540 2.45 3.41 0.22
N GLN A 541 3.73 3.40 0.60
CA GLN A 541 4.28 2.53 1.63
C GLN A 541 3.69 2.84 2.99
N VAL A 542 3.71 4.11 3.41
CA VAL A 542 3.08 4.54 4.68
C VAL A 542 1.61 4.15 4.70
N ALA A 543 0.89 4.45 3.61
CA ALA A 543 -0.52 4.12 3.48
C ALA A 543 -0.77 2.61 3.63
N ALA A 544 0.07 1.77 3.00
CA ALA A 544 -0.03 0.31 3.13
C ALA A 544 0.25 -0.18 4.55
N GLN A 545 1.28 0.35 5.22
CA GLN A 545 1.61 0.01 6.61
C GLN A 545 0.48 0.42 7.56
N GLN A 546 -0.08 1.62 7.40
CA GLN A 546 -1.25 2.08 8.16
C GLN A 546 -2.45 1.16 7.98
N GLY A 547 -2.73 0.73 6.74
CA GLY A 547 -3.81 -0.21 6.48
C GLY A 547 -3.61 -1.57 7.14
N THR A 548 -2.38 -2.10 7.11
CA THR A 548 -2.03 -3.37 7.79
C THR A 548 -2.18 -3.24 9.30
N TYR A 549 -1.62 -2.18 9.89
CA TYR A 549 -1.71 -1.91 11.32
C TYR A 549 -3.15 -1.80 11.79
N LEU A 550 -3.97 -0.99 11.11
CA LEU A 550 -5.35 -0.78 11.52
C LEU A 550 -6.18 -2.07 11.41
N ALA A 551 -5.94 -2.88 10.38
CA ALA A 551 -6.60 -4.17 10.23
C ALA A 551 -6.23 -5.13 11.37
N ASP A 552 -4.97 -5.15 11.80
CA ASP A 552 -4.53 -5.93 12.95
C ASP A 552 -5.21 -5.46 14.26
N CYS A 553 -5.31 -4.16 14.48
CA CYS A 553 -6.08 -3.61 15.61
C CYS A 553 -7.54 -4.07 15.58
N PHE A 554 -8.19 -4.05 14.41
CA PHE A 554 -9.57 -4.53 14.27
C PHE A 554 -9.69 -6.03 14.52
N ASN A 555 -8.71 -6.82 14.08
CA ASN A 555 -8.70 -8.27 14.27
C ASN A 555 -8.66 -8.64 15.75
N ARG A 556 -7.86 -7.93 16.54
CA ARG A 556 -7.60 -8.21 17.96
C ARG A 556 -8.38 -7.28 18.91
N MET A 557 -9.38 -6.55 18.40
CA MET A 557 -10.08 -5.53 19.17
C MET A 557 -10.68 -6.05 20.49
N GLU A 558 -11.38 -7.19 20.46
CA GLU A 558 -12.00 -7.78 21.66
C GLU A 558 -10.96 -8.33 22.65
N GLU A 559 -9.85 -8.86 22.14
CA GLU A 559 -8.73 -9.37 22.96
C GLU A 559 -8.01 -8.22 23.67
N CYS A 560 -7.65 -7.17 22.94
CA CYS A 560 -6.93 -6.02 23.47
C CYS A 560 -7.80 -5.10 24.35
N GLU A 561 -9.14 -5.26 24.31
CA GLU A 561 -10.03 -4.66 25.31
C GLU A 561 -9.88 -5.33 26.68
N GLN A 562 -9.61 -6.64 26.72
CA GLN A 562 -9.42 -7.40 27.96
C GLN A 562 -7.96 -7.36 28.42
N ASN A 563 -7.01 -7.44 27.48
CA ASN A 563 -5.58 -7.48 27.73
C ASN A 563 -4.88 -6.36 26.92
N PRO A 564 -4.83 -5.12 27.43
CA PRO A 564 -4.26 -3.99 26.71
C PRO A 564 -2.75 -4.14 26.50
N GLU A 565 -2.29 -3.95 25.27
CA GLU A 565 -0.87 -4.09 24.90
C GLU A 565 -0.13 -2.76 24.85
N GLY A 566 -0.85 -1.65 24.67
CA GLY A 566 -0.29 -0.32 24.43
C GLY A 566 0.33 0.34 25.67
N PRO A 567 0.89 1.55 25.52
CA PRO A 567 1.58 2.24 26.60
C PRO A 567 0.63 2.73 27.70
N LEU A 568 1.20 3.13 28.84
CA LEU A 568 0.45 3.74 29.95
C LEU A 568 -0.31 5.02 29.52
N ARG A 569 -1.52 5.17 30.07
CA ARG A 569 -2.32 6.39 29.92
C ARG A 569 -1.90 7.43 30.97
N PHE A 570 -0.98 8.32 30.63
CA PHE A 570 -0.52 9.38 31.56
C PHE A 570 -1.62 10.30 32.09
N ARG A 571 -2.61 10.68 31.27
CA ARG A 571 -3.76 11.50 31.70
C ARG A 571 -4.98 10.69 32.18
N GLY A 572 -4.80 9.42 32.55
CA GLY A 572 -5.91 8.56 32.94
C GLY A 572 -5.50 7.28 33.66
N MET A 573 -6.38 6.29 33.64
CA MET A 573 -6.14 4.97 34.23
C MET A 573 -5.90 3.90 33.16
N GLY A 574 -5.12 2.89 33.52
CA GLY A 574 -4.81 1.74 32.68
C GLY A 574 -3.85 2.02 31.53
N ARG A 575 -3.85 1.10 30.57
CA ARG A 575 -3.01 1.12 29.37
C ARG A 575 -3.87 1.34 28.13
N HIS A 576 -3.26 1.80 27.05
CA HIS A 576 -3.92 1.83 25.75
C HIS A 576 -4.10 0.42 25.20
N ARG A 577 -5.17 0.20 24.41
CA ARG A 577 -5.49 -1.13 23.87
C ARG A 577 -4.37 -1.67 22.99
N PHE A 578 -3.85 -0.84 22.10
CA PHE A 578 -2.84 -1.22 21.11
C PHE A 578 -1.57 -0.40 21.27
N GLN A 579 -0.48 -0.93 20.75
CA GLN A 579 0.73 -0.14 20.47
C GLN A 579 0.39 0.98 19.46
N PRO A 580 0.97 2.19 19.60
CA PRO A 580 0.76 3.27 18.63
C PRO A 580 1.36 2.90 17.27
N PHE A 581 0.82 3.48 16.21
CA PHE A 581 1.35 3.30 14.86
C PHE A 581 2.77 3.86 14.78
N SER A 582 3.69 3.00 14.32
CA SER A 582 5.06 3.37 13.99
C SER A 582 5.41 2.82 12.61
N ILE A 583 6.20 3.58 11.86
CA ILE A 583 6.69 3.15 10.55
C ILE A 583 7.77 2.11 10.80
N ILE A 584 7.56 0.90 10.27
CA ILE A 584 8.56 -0.17 10.35
C ILE A 584 9.64 0.13 9.30
N GLN A 585 10.67 0.87 9.74
CA GLN A 585 11.87 1.26 9.00
C GLN A 585 11.56 2.08 7.72
N ASP A 586 12.35 3.11 7.41
CA ASP A 586 12.28 3.80 6.11
C ASP A 586 12.76 2.82 5.01
N LEU A 587 11.91 1.84 4.68
CA LEU A 587 12.17 0.87 3.61
C LEU A 587 12.08 1.62 2.30
N GLN A 588 13.22 1.76 1.63
CA GLN A 588 13.33 1.87 0.17
C GLN A 588 12.44 2.91 -0.49
N ALA A 589 12.97 4.12 -0.62
CA ALA A 589 12.49 5.00 -1.68
C ALA A 589 13.24 4.61 -2.98
N GLN A 590 12.46 4.26 -4.00
CA GLN A 590 12.90 3.71 -5.29
C GLN A 590 12.29 4.51 -6.42
N TRP A 591 13.07 4.70 -7.48
CA TRP A 591 12.59 5.36 -8.68
C TRP A 591 13.43 5.02 -9.89
N TYR A 592 12.81 5.20 -11.05
CA TYR A 592 13.40 5.00 -12.35
C TYR A 592 14.04 6.29 -12.89
N LEU A 593 15.22 6.17 -13.48
CA LEU A 593 15.91 7.26 -14.14
C LEU A 593 16.60 6.71 -15.39
N HIS A 594 15.82 6.45 -16.45
CA HIS A 594 16.28 5.74 -17.65
C HIS A 594 16.93 4.39 -17.29
N ASP A 595 18.03 4.02 -17.96
CA ASP A 595 18.92 2.88 -17.71
C ASP A 595 19.53 2.71 -16.30
N CYS A 596 19.10 3.48 -15.31
CA CYS A 596 19.56 3.38 -13.94
C CYS A 596 18.38 3.39 -12.97
N GLY A 597 18.18 2.28 -12.25
CA GLY A 597 17.38 2.29 -11.03
C GLY A 597 18.21 2.82 -9.86
N LEU A 598 17.67 3.78 -9.12
CA LEU A 598 18.27 4.29 -7.89
C LEU A 598 17.49 3.73 -6.70
N THR A 599 18.22 3.30 -5.66
CA THR A 599 17.61 2.75 -4.45
C THR A 599 18.32 3.31 -3.22
N ALA A 600 17.56 3.94 -2.33
CA ALA A 600 18.03 4.37 -1.02
C ALA A 600 17.51 3.41 0.06
N LEU A 601 18.41 2.77 0.81
CA LEU A 601 18.12 1.77 1.84
C LEU A 601 18.57 2.27 3.22
N GLY A 602 17.66 2.62 4.13
CA GLY A 602 17.98 2.74 5.55
C GLY A 602 19.25 3.53 5.89
N GLY A 603 19.45 4.70 5.26
CA GLY A 603 20.63 5.55 5.45
C GLY A 603 21.83 5.23 4.54
N GLU A 604 21.84 4.11 3.83
CA GLU A 604 22.81 3.79 2.79
C GLU A 604 22.21 4.02 1.39
N SER A 605 22.89 4.82 0.58
CA SER A 605 22.51 5.09 -0.81
C SER A 605 23.27 4.15 -1.73
N HIS A 606 22.56 3.38 -2.56
CA HIS A 606 23.19 2.53 -3.57
C HIS A 606 22.85 3.02 -4.96
N MET A 607 23.91 3.22 -5.75
CA MET A 607 23.85 3.74 -7.10
C MET A 607 24.38 2.64 -8.02
N ARG A 608 23.55 2.16 -8.96
CA ARG A 608 23.94 1.07 -9.86
C ARG A 608 23.71 1.46 -11.31
N SER A 609 24.71 1.19 -12.15
CA SER A 609 24.69 1.41 -13.60
C SER A 609 24.14 0.19 -14.35
N SER A 610 23.95 0.36 -15.67
CA SER A 610 23.31 -0.55 -16.64
C SER A 610 23.70 -2.04 -16.59
N HIS A 611 24.83 -2.41 -15.98
CA HIS A 611 25.26 -3.82 -15.84
C HIS A 611 24.57 -4.56 -14.68
N SER A 612 23.59 -3.96 -14.00
CA SER A 612 22.89 -4.54 -12.86
C SER A 612 21.38 -4.26 -12.87
N TYR A 613 20.77 -4.25 -14.06
CA TYR A 613 19.33 -4.05 -14.31
C TYR A 613 18.39 -5.06 -13.62
N GLY A 614 18.92 -6.06 -12.92
CA GLY A 614 18.13 -7.10 -12.27
C GLY A 614 17.44 -6.69 -10.95
N SER A 615 17.93 -5.70 -10.19
CA SER A 615 17.45 -5.49 -8.80
C SER A 615 16.17 -4.65 -8.63
N PRO A 616 15.97 -3.49 -9.30
CA PRO A 616 14.76 -2.69 -9.12
C PRO A 616 13.54 -3.41 -9.71
N SER A 617 13.71 -3.93 -10.92
CA SER A 617 12.78 -4.78 -11.67
C SER A 617 12.26 -5.93 -10.81
N ALA A 618 13.17 -6.71 -10.21
CA ALA A 618 12.83 -7.83 -9.33
C ALA A 618 12.06 -7.40 -8.06
N GLN A 619 12.29 -6.19 -7.54
CA GLN A 619 11.59 -5.68 -6.35
C GLN A 619 10.20 -5.12 -6.69
N PHE A 620 10.01 -4.50 -7.87
CA PHE A 620 8.68 -4.16 -8.40
C PHE A 620 7.84 -5.42 -8.67
N PHE A 621 8.46 -6.51 -9.13
CA PHE A 621 7.80 -7.82 -9.24
C PHE A 621 7.30 -8.38 -7.91
N THR A 622 8.01 -8.13 -6.80
CA THR A 622 7.59 -8.61 -5.46
C THR A 622 6.50 -7.77 -4.80
N THR A 623 6.31 -6.51 -5.22
CA THR A 623 5.33 -5.58 -4.63
C THR A 623 4.04 -5.47 -5.43
N THR A 624 4.00 -5.98 -6.66
CA THR A 624 2.81 -6.00 -7.51
C THR A 624 1.87 -7.16 -7.13
N ALA A 625 0.55 -6.93 -7.24
CA ALA A 625 -0.44 -7.94 -6.88
C ALA A 625 -0.36 -9.17 -7.81
N SER A 626 -0.82 -10.33 -7.33
CA SER A 626 -0.49 -11.65 -7.90
C SER A 626 -0.63 -11.84 -9.41
N LYS A 627 -1.61 -11.20 -10.07
CA LYS A 627 -1.81 -11.30 -11.53
C LYS A 627 -1.07 -10.20 -12.30
N SER A 628 -1.01 -9.00 -11.72
CA SER A 628 -0.25 -7.87 -12.25
C SER A 628 1.25 -8.17 -12.32
N ALA A 629 1.82 -8.84 -11.33
CA ALA A 629 3.23 -9.25 -11.35
C ALA A 629 3.60 -10.11 -12.57
N GLY A 630 2.74 -11.08 -12.93
CA GLY A 630 2.94 -11.93 -14.10
C GLY A 630 2.76 -11.18 -15.43
N ALA A 631 1.80 -10.27 -15.50
CA ALA A 631 1.54 -9.44 -16.69
C ALA A 631 2.65 -8.39 -16.92
N THR A 632 3.12 -7.73 -15.86
CA THR A 632 4.28 -6.83 -15.91
C THR A 632 5.53 -7.58 -16.35
N GLY A 633 5.70 -8.84 -15.92
CA GLY A 633 6.88 -9.65 -16.23
C GLY A 633 6.91 -10.08 -17.68
N TYR A 634 5.74 -10.43 -18.21
CA TYR A 634 5.55 -10.73 -19.61
C TYR A 634 5.80 -9.50 -20.51
N TRP A 635 5.30 -8.32 -20.12
CA TRP A 635 5.47 -7.09 -20.90
C TRP A 635 6.91 -6.58 -20.93
N TRP A 636 7.61 -6.63 -19.80
CA TRP A 636 9.04 -6.30 -19.75
C TRP A 636 9.90 -7.23 -20.62
N CYS A 637 9.48 -8.49 -20.78
CA CYS A 637 10.11 -9.41 -21.74
C CYS A 637 9.80 -9.04 -23.21
N GLN A 638 8.62 -8.46 -23.49
CA GLN A 638 8.23 -8.06 -24.85
C GLN A 638 8.87 -6.74 -25.30
N THR A 639 9.12 -5.80 -24.40
CA THR A 639 9.77 -4.50 -24.71
C THR A 639 11.29 -4.59 -24.84
N GLY A 640 11.89 -5.78 -24.70
CA GLY A 640 13.32 -6.00 -24.88
C GLY A 640 14.21 -5.46 -23.75
N GLN A 641 13.63 -5.03 -22.62
CA GLN A 641 14.34 -4.33 -21.55
C GLN A 641 14.97 -5.22 -20.46
N SER A 642 15.01 -6.57 -20.57
CA SER A 642 15.99 -7.35 -19.79
C SER A 642 16.29 -8.77 -20.29
N VAL A 643 17.57 -9.13 -20.24
CA VAL A 643 18.07 -10.49 -20.03
C VAL A 643 17.63 -10.96 -18.63
N LEU A 644 17.03 -12.15 -18.55
CA LEU A 644 16.64 -12.78 -17.29
C LEU A 644 17.92 -13.22 -16.54
N PHE A 645 18.25 -12.57 -15.42
CA PHE A 645 19.29 -13.07 -14.51
C PHE A 645 18.66 -13.96 -13.45
N LEU A 646 18.69 -15.28 -13.70
CA LEU A 646 18.45 -16.29 -12.68
C LEU A 646 19.81 -16.70 -12.08
N GLY A 647 20.05 -16.32 -10.82
CA GLY A 647 21.12 -16.90 -10.00
C GLY A 647 22.53 -16.78 -10.57
N GLY A 648 22.92 -15.61 -11.09
CA GLY A 648 24.30 -15.36 -11.52
C GLY A 648 24.74 -16.10 -12.79
N THR A 649 23.80 -16.65 -13.56
CA THR A 649 24.11 -17.24 -14.87
C THR A 649 23.30 -16.51 -15.95
N GLN A 650 23.99 -16.07 -17.00
CA GLN A 650 23.41 -15.33 -18.12
C GLN A 650 22.57 -16.29 -18.99
N VAL A 651 21.27 -16.04 -19.13
CA VAL A 651 20.43 -16.74 -20.11
C VAL A 651 19.83 -15.69 -21.05
N ALA A 652 20.46 -15.54 -22.22
CA ALA A 652 19.91 -14.73 -23.29
C ALA A 652 18.81 -15.52 -24.03
N TYR A 653 17.64 -14.91 -24.20
CA TYR A 653 16.67 -15.34 -25.20
C TYR A 653 16.69 -14.30 -26.33
N GLU A 654 17.34 -14.64 -27.43
CA GLU A 654 17.14 -13.94 -28.70
C GLU A 654 16.17 -14.77 -29.55
N ALA A 655 15.26 -14.07 -30.22
CA ALA A 655 14.39 -14.66 -31.23
C ALA A 655 15.25 -15.18 -32.41
N GLY A 656 15.63 -16.46 -32.35
CA GLY A 656 16.33 -17.16 -33.41
C GLY A 656 17.81 -17.41 -33.10
N THR A 657 18.15 -18.69 -32.91
CA THR A 657 19.52 -19.27 -32.84
C THR A 657 20.40 -18.91 -31.63
N ALA A 658 20.43 -19.81 -30.65
CA ALA A 658 21.35 -19.77 -29.52
C ALA A 658 22.76 -20.27 -29.91
N LYS A 659 23.81 -19.49 -29.58
CA LYS A 659 25.18 -19.98 -29.38
C LYS A 659 25.64 -19.55 -27.98
N LEU A 660 26.18 -20.53 -27.24
CA LEU A 660 26.70 -20.38 -25.88
C LEU A 660 28.12 -19.77 -25.91
N TYR A 661 28.37 -18.78 -25.03
CA TYR A 661 29.70 -18.43 -24.53
C TYR A 661 29.71 -18.52 -23.01
#